data_AF-A0A177WMN6-F1
#
_entry.id   AF-A0A177WMN6-F1
#
_cell.length_a   1.000
_cell.length_b   1.000
_cell.length_c   1.000
_cell.angle_alpha   90.00
_cell.angle_beta   90.00
_cell.angle_gamma   90.00
#
_symmetry.space_group_name_H-M   'P 1'
#
loop_
_entity.id
_entity.type
_entity.pdbx_description
1 polymer ?
#
loop_
_entity_poly.entity_id
_entity_poly.type
_entity_poly.pdbx_seq_one_letter_code
_entity_poly.pdbx_strand_id
1 'polypeptide(L)'
;MKLSSKFDQNSTLLILSNMKLDDVMKEFIKHLEDLKLLTADAQLYKVDEIWDRLLVLILELEEHDSYVVKHLQRIELEDIAAEYLEYNRPSLQIKIMEFTTVFLSMVYYDDDFKVSRRLSNQLAQCMQSSSRQVKMAAINACTELFSYKRWSEEDGFDIKPMAEIIVHESDQEMLTLAIDLFSKVCHSIDDENFGIVVSRLISRLESSDGLVAVGFIENLQTIFSSIHYHKPVKAVECGIIPALVNILRSVDQAVISQSIYTIQSLCDYKGCEIVSAELIRLDLIQTLNDLYTKYSDNSGLKTRIIEVAGRVASKMRNFPVSLVRSLIFEQLTISACDAGIRGCLHLLSHVNDMIQKSTNKDEMIKVFREYGIVKQLITIYSRTDIRLYDYNGSNTSIVKLLKTLVNFADNHSDSSIRTELEQGGIFENLTAIVKSDTADHTNKRVAGQIIETCFQHLVHVASSSIQLYKDNAEIDMKSGMAGYKHGNARTLAQMRYVRYLQSILCKPMWWIDITHQHIVEQWRADSLDQNISPSTFNLALEQLGVFVKQLVCNGSDGFGTIVPGPVELTYILDNGIPDNVYTRLMTNVSDIEHGSNHNTGQMVHNLIDASMYSVVYGQTMIAPLNIRLKYTTMVPCDILLSTQLVSDTPIIEGNPEFISCKFQCLPSEFRVEWDGSVTINSYINNLNPIWHRDMYKCIAKIFKCFVPMFESLFRTMDPVFRYIDIHNDTNRYKPPNRSNHDDMELDTQVIRPVYVPTLPEHFESSYESAKPVSLRGCNLQVIVKLTNIQLTPSKPKYKKKNWHNEGSANESIAAIGLYYYDVENITTPKLDYREAVDRFEYQIASNMYWKDVYGIINRESPRNQYLGSLEVSNGRCAVYPNRYQHKEQSFELADPTQPGHCKILTFFVVNPAYRIVSTAHVAPQQPQWYNSSLDKTPIPPELWNDITQYIQGVQSPTEAKHYRDELTNDRIQITAAYNEKIYERAYNLGPWQ
;
A
#
# COMPACT_ATOMS: atom_id res chain seq x y z
N MET A 1 8.04 -23.60 -24.72
CA MET A 1 9.32 -23.95 -24.05
C MET A 1 9.49 -25.46 -23.72
N LYS A 2 8.68 -26.40 -24.26
CA LYS A 2 8.83 -27.86 -23.99
C LYS A 2 9.20 -28.74 -25.20
N LEU A 3 9.27 -28.21 -26.42
CA LEU A 3 9.59 -28.99 -27.64
C LEU A 3 11.09 -29.17 -27.91
N SER A 4 11.98 -28.41 -27.23
CA SER A 4 13.43 -28.42 -27.51
C SER A 4 14.19 -29.68 -27.01
N SER A 5 13.58 -30.53 -26.17
CA SER A 5 14.32 -31.58 -25.43
C SER A 5 14.44 -32.95 -26.10
N LYS A 6 14.06 -33.14 -27.37
CA LYS A 6 13.94 -34.49 -27.98
C LYS A 6 14.71 -34.77 -29.27
N PHE A 7 15.58 -33.88 -29.74
CA PHE A 7 16.41 -34.17 -30.92
C PHE A 7 17.86 -34.43 -30.54
N ASP A 8 18.26 -35.70 -30.66
CA ASP A 8 19.65 -36.12 -30.64
C ASP A 8 20.43 -35.41 -31.76
N GLN A 9 21.62 -34.96 -31.39
CA GLN A 9 22.59 -34.24 -32.20
C GLN A 9 22.86 -34.98 -33.54
N ASN A 10 22.25 -34.51 -34.62
CA ASN A 10 22.64 -34.87 -35.98
C ASN A 10 23.19 -33.63 -36.70
N SER A 11 24.25 -33.88 -37.46
CA SER A 11 25.24 -33.02 -38.09
C SER A 11 24.73 -31.94 -39.07
N THR A 12 23.42 -31.73 -39.17
CA THR A 12 22.80 -30.73 -40.05
C THR A 12 22.66 -29.36 -39.35
N LEU A 13 22.47 -29.34 -38.02
CA LEU A 13 22.37 -28.10 -37.23
C LEU A 13 23.68 -27.29 -37.17
N LEU A 14 24.82 -27.93 -37.42
CA LEU A 14 26.16 -27.31 -37.41
C LEU A 14 26.51 -26.57 -38.71
N ILE A 15 25.73 -26.72 -39.78
CA ILE A 15 25.98 -26.08 -41.07
C ILE A 15 25.17 -24.77 -41.22
N LEU A 16 24.06 -24.62 -40.50
CA LEU A 16 23.16 -23.47 -40.61
C LEU A 16 23.51 -22.29 -39.68
N SER A 17 24.25 -22.53 -38.59
CA SER A 17 24.59 -21.52 -37.57
C SER A 17 25.53 -20.37 -38.04
N ASN A 18 25.76 -20.22 -39.35
CA ASN A 18 26.60 -19.19 -39.98
C ASN A 18 25.87 -18.38 -41.08
N MET A 19 24.57 -18.61 -41.33
CA MET A 19 23.82 -17.88 -42.35
C MET A 19 23.20 -16.58 -41.80
N LYS A 20 23.17 -15.52 -42.63
CA LYS A 20 22.45 -14.29 -42.29
C LYS A 20 20.94 -14.53 -42.41
N LEU A 21 20.12 -13.85 -41.59
CA LEU A 21 18.65 -13.97 -41.58
C LEU A 21 18.00 -13.89 -42.99
N ASP A 22 18.52 -13.02 -43.86
CA ASP A 22 18.06 -12.89 -45.25
C ASP A 22 18.29 -14.14 -46.10
N ASP A 23 19.33 -14.92 -45.78
CA ASP A 23 19.67 -16.15 -46.50
C ASP A 23 18.80 -17.32 -46.02
N VAL A 24 18.53 -17.40 -44.71
CA VAL A 24 17.56 -18.36 -44.12
C VAL A 24 16.16 -18.13 -44.70
N MET A 25 15.71 -16.86 -44.79
CA MET A 25 14.42 -16.52 -45.39
C MET A 25 14.33 -16.85 -46.89
N LYS A 26 15.40 -16.66 -47.66
CA LYS A 26 15.43 -17.04 -49.08
C LYS A 26 15.36 -18.55 -49.26
N GLU A 27 16.09 -19.30 -48.43
CA GLU A 27 16.07 -20.76 -48.47
C GLU A 27 14.71 -21.31 -48.06
N PHE A 28 14.08 -20.71 -47.04
CA PHE A 28 12.72 -21.02 -46.62
C PHE A 28 11.70 -20.81 -47.76
N ILE A 29 11.71 -19.64 -48.42
CA ILE A 29 10.82 -19.35 -49.55
C ILE A 29 11.05 -20.33 -50.70
N LYS A 30 12.32 -20.61 -51.03
CA LYS A 30 12.67 -21.56 -52.10
C LYS A 30 12.09 -22.94 -51.84
N HIS A 31 12.21 -23.47 -50.61
CA HIS A 31 11.66 -24.78 -50.27
C HIS A 31 10.12 -24.80 -50.28
N LEU A 32 9.45 -23.69 -49.99
CA LEU A 32 8.00 -23.57 -50.18
C LEU A 32 7.59 -23.55 -51.66
N GLU A 33 8.38 -22.88 -52.52
CA GLU A 33 8.17 -22.92 -53.98
C GLU A 33 8.40 -24.33 -54.54
N ASP A 34 9.43 -25.04 -54.04
CA ASP A 34 9.69 -26.43 -54.37
C ASP A 34 8.47 -27.32 -54.01
N LEU A 35 7.83 -27.10 -52.85
CA LEU A 35 6.58 -27.78 -52.50
C LEU A 35 5.44 -27.46 -53.48
N LYS A 36 5.27 -26.20 -53.93
CA LYS A 36 4.21 -25.85 -54.89
C LYS A 36 4.40 -26.49 -56.27
N LEU A 37 5.64 -26.84 -56.64
CA LEU A 37 5.97 -27.47 -57.92
C LEU A 37 5.82 -29.00 -57.90
N LEU A 38 5.70 -29.62 -56.72
CA LEU A 38 5.56 -31.07 -56.55
C LEU A 38 4.08 -31.49 -56.70
N THR A 39 3.62 -31.62 -57.95
CA THR A 39 2.21 -31.90 -58.29
C THR A 39 1.91 -33.39 -58.57
N ALA A 40 2.82 -34.32 -58.26
CA ALA A 40 2.65 -35.75 -58.58
C ALA A 40 2.95 -36.67 -57.38
N ASP A 41 2.04 -37.62 -57.11
CA ASP A 41 2.12 -38.64 -56.04
C ASP A 41 3.45 -39.44 -56.04
N ALA A 42 4.13 -39.54 -57.18
CA ALA A 42 5.40 -40.25 -57.32
C ALA A 42 6.61 -39.58 -56.66
N GLN A 43 6.49 -38.33 -56.15
CA GLN A 43 7.59 -37.60 -55.50
C GLN A 43 7.43 -37.38 -53.99
N LEU A 44 6.52 -38.10 -53.34
CA LEU A 44 6.23 -37.98 -51.89
C LEU A 44 7.45 -38.16 -50.98
N TYR A 45 8.48 -38.91 -51.35
CA TYR A 45 9.71 -39.03 -50.56
C TYR A 45 10.51 -37.71 -50.50
N LYS A 46 10.48 -36.91 -51.57
CA LYS A 46 11.10 -35.57 -51.59
C LYS A 46 10.31 -34.57 -50.76
N VAL A 47 8.99 -34.73 -50.70
CA VAL A 47 8.11 -33.91 -49.86
C VAL A 47 8.48 -34.08 -48.38
N ASP A 48 8.71 -35.31 -47.91
CA ASP A 48 9.17 -35.59 -46.54
C ASP A 48 10.50 -34.88 -46.22
N GLU A 49 11.48 -34.91 -47.14
CA GLU A 49 12.78 -34.24 -46.95
C GLU A 49 12.65 -32.70 -46.94
N ILE A 50 11.76 -32.15 -47.76
CA ILE A 50 11.53 -30.71 -47.82
C ILE A 50 10.84 -30.21 -46.53
N TRP A 51 9.85 -30.95 -46.01
CA TRP A 51 9.21 -30.58 -44.73
C TRP A 51 10.17 -30.71 -43.54
N ASP A 52 11.09 -31.68 -43.54
CA ASP A 52 12.15 -31.75 -42.51
C ASP A 52 13.03 -30.50 -42.53
N ARG A 53 13.43 -30.05 -43.73
CA ARG A 53 14.21 -28.81 -43.89
C ARG A 53 13.41 -27.59 -43.49
N LEU A 54 12.14 -27.50 -43.88
CA LEU A 54 11.26 -26.39 -43.49
C LEU A 54 11.04 -26.32 -41.99
N LEU A 55 10.93 -27.46 -41.29
CA LEU A 55 10.82 -27.50 -39.84
C LEU A 55 12.09 -26.98 -39.14
N VAL A 56 13.27 -27.34 -39.64
CA VAL A 56 14.55 -26.80 -39.12
C VAL A 56 14.62 -25.29 -39.36
N LEU A 57 14.31 -24.83 -40.58
CA LEU A 57 14.37 -23.43 -40.94
C LEU A 57 13.35 -22.58 -40.15
N ILE A 58 12.13 -23.08 -39.90
CA ILE A 58 11.15 -22.32 -39.13
C ILE A 58 11.50 -22.21 -37.64
N LEU A 59 12.11 -23.25 -37.07
CA LEU A 59 12.63 -23.20 -35.69
C LEU A 59 13.77 -22.18 -35.56
N GLU A 60 14.63 -22.08 -36.57
CA GLU A 60 15.70 -21.08 -36.61
C GLU A 60 15.13 -19.66 -36.79
N LEU A 61 14.05 -19.51 -37.55
CA LEU A 61 13.31 -18.25 -37.66
C LEU A 61 12.54 -17.87 -36.38
N GLU A 62 12.12 -18.84 -35.56
CA GLU A 62 11.44 -18.61 -34.26
C GLU A 62 12.35 -17.85 -33.26
N GLU A 63 13.67 -17.99 -33.37
CA GLU A 63 14.64 -17.29 -32.51
C GLU A 63 14.84 -15.79 -32.87
N HIS A 64 14.20 -15.30 -33.94
CA HIS A 64 14.41 -13.96 -34.51
C HIS A 64 13.17 -13.02 -34.46
N ASP A 65 13.40 -11.70 -34.57
CA ASP A 65 12.49 -10.59 -34.24
C ASP A 65 11.15 -10.55 -35.03
N SER A 66 10.18 -9.78 -34.52
CA SER A 66 8.79 -9.54 -35.00
C SER A 66 8.63 -9.14 -36.48
N TYR A 67 9.72 -8.78 -37.18
CA TYR A 67 9.74 -8.45 -38.61
C TYR A 67 9.53 -9.67 -39.52
N VAL A 68 10.02 -10.84 -39.10
CA VAL A 68 9.92 -12.12 -39.85
C VAL A 68 8.46 -12.56 -39.97
N VAL A 69 7.69 -12.37 -38.91
CA VAL A 69 6.28 -12.77 -38.76
C VAL A 69 5.39 -12.17 -39.86
N LYS A 70 5.54 -10.86 -40.15
CA LYS A 70 4.76 -10.16 -41.21
C LYS A 70 5.06 -10.65 -42.62
N HIS A 71 6.27 -11.15 -42.86
CA HIS A 71 6.65 -11.70 -44.15
C HIS A 71 6.13 -13.12 -44.35
N LEU A 72 6.16 -13.95 -43.30
CA LEU A 72 5.65 -15.32 -43.33
C LEU A 72 4.12 -15.37 -43.55
N GLN A 73 3.37 -14.42 -43.00
CA GLN A 73 1.91 -14.33 -43.20
C GLN A 73 1.48 -14.09 -44.65
N ARG A 74 2.31 -13.41 -45.46
CA ARG A 74 1.99 -13.16 -46.88
C ARG A 74 2.11 -14.41 -47.77
N ILE A 75 2.61 -15.52 -47.25
CA ILE A 75 3.02 -16.69 -48.03
C ILE A 75 1.93 -17.79 -48.09
N GLU A 76 0.76 -17.59 -47.49
CA GLU A 76 -0.35 -18.58 -47.45
C GLU A 76 0.10 -19.94 -46.87
N LEU A 77 0.99 -19.92 -45.88
CA LEU A 77 1.57 -21.13 -45.26
C LEU A 77 0.51 -22.09 -44.71
N GLU A 78 -0.60 -21.57 -44.23
CA GLU A 78 -1.73 -22.38 -43.73
C GLU A 78 -2.39 -23.22 -44.83
N ASP A 79 -2.50 -22.67 -46.05
CA ASP A 79 -3.13 -23.37 -47.17
C ASP A 79 -2.22 -24.46 -47.71
N ILE A 80 -0.90 -24.23 -47.72
CA ILE A 80 0.10 -25.24 -48.06
C ILE A 80 0.10 -26.35 -47.02
N ALA A 81 0.12 -26.02 -45.71
CA ALA A 81 0.05 -27.02 -44.65
C ALA A 81 -1.25 -27.85 -44.74
N ALA A 82 -2.39 -27.20 -44.97
CA ALA A 82 -3.67 -27.87 -45.12
C ALA A 82 -3.72 -28.80 -46.34
N GLU A 83 -3.20 -28.37 -47.50
CA GLU A 83 -3.09 -29.21 -48.70
C GLU A 83 -2.26 -30.45 -48.45
N TYR A 84 -1.14 -30.32 -47.74
CA TYR A 84 -0.25 -31.45 -47.50
C TYR A 84 -0.70 -32.38 -46.36
N LEU A 85 -1.56 -31.92 -45.45
CA LEU A 85 -2.23 -32.77 -44.45
C LEU A 85 -3.25 -33.73 -45.08
N GLU A 86 -3.79 -33.42 -46.26
CA GLU A 86 -4.73 -34.29 -47.01
C GLU A 86 -4.06 -35.61 -47.45
N TYR A 87 -2.74 -35.63 -47.60
CA TYR A 87 -2.01 -36.87 -47.87
C TYR A 87 -1.99 -37.73 -46.60
N ASN A 88 -2.73 -38.84 -46.63
CA ASN A 88 -2.86 -39.80 -45.52
C ASN A 88 -1.56 -40.61 -45.28
N ARG A 89 -0.47 -39.92 -44.94
CA ARG A 89 0.83 -40.49 -44.56
C ARG A 89 1.21 -40.05 -43.14
N PRO A 90 1.22 -40.97 -42.17
CA PRO A 90 1.44 -40.62 -40.77
C PRO A 90 2.72 -39.81 -40.47
N SER A 91 3.86 -40.18 -41.06
CA SER A 91 5.13 -39.48 -40.85
C SER A 91 5.10 -38.04 -41.34
N LEU A 92 4.49 -37.82 -42.51
CA LEU A 92 4.36 -36.51 -43.12
C LEU A 92 3.39 -35.62 -42.33
N GLN A 93 2.24 -36.16 -41.96
CA GLN A 93 1.22 -35.45 -41.20
C GLN A 93 1.75 -34.96 -39.84
N ILE A 94 2.53 -35.79 -39.12
CA ILE A 94 3.14 -35.40 -37.84
C ILE A 94 4.07 -34.20 -38.02
N LYS A 95 4.98 -34.25 -39.00
CA LYS A 95 5.94 -33.16 -39.28
C LYS A 95 5.24 -31.86 -39.65
N ILE A 96 4.20 -31.95 -40.48
CA ILE A 96 3.43 -30.76 -40.87
C ILE A 96 2.75 -30.17 -39.64
N MET A 97 2.14 -30.98 -38.77
CA MET A 97 1.52 -30.48 -37.53
C MET A 97 2.53 -29.85 -36.56
N GLU A 98 3.74 -30.41 -36.45
CA GLU A 98 4.85 -29.80 -35.68
C GLU A 98 5.26 -28.45 -36.27
N PHE A 99 5.46 -28.38 -37.59
CA PHE A 99 5.74 -27.14 -38.30
C PHE A 99 4.65 -26.09 -38.09
N THR A 100 3.39 -26.49 -38.25
CA THR A 100 2.22 -25.63 -38.06
C THR A 100 2.17 -25.08 -36.64
N THR A 101 2.53 -25.88 -35.63
CA THR A 101 2.57 -25.44 -34.23
C THR A 101 3.64 -24.35 -34.00
N VAL A 102 4.84 -24.53 -34.56
CA VAL A 102 5.94 -23.55 -34.48
C VAL A 102 5.61 -22.28 -35.27
N PHE A 103 5.06 -22.42 -36.47
CA PHE A 103 4.60 -21.27 -37.25
C PHE A 103 3.62 -20.41 -36.44
N LEU A 104 2.68 -21.05 -35.76
CA LEU A 104 1.59 -20.38 -35.06
C LEU A 104 2.01 -19.79 -33.71
N SER A 105 3.06 -20.31 -33.05
CA SER A 105 3.68 -19.64 -31.90
C SER A 105 4.35 -18.32 -32.30
N MET A 106 4.93 -18.25 -33.51
CA MET A 106 5.59 -17.05 -34.02
C MET A 106 4.61 -15.90 -34.32
N VAL A 107 3.41 -16.20 -34.80
CA VAL A 107 2.34 -15.20 -35.05
C VAL A 107 1.53 -14.84 -33.79
N TYR A 108 1.95 -15.28 -32.60
CA TYR A 108 1.20 -15.08 -31.34
C TYR A 108 0.85 -13.63 -31.01
N TYR A 109 1.68 -12.63 -31.37
CA TYR A 109 1.46 -11.22 -31.05
C TYR A 109 0.63 -10.45 -32.09
N ASP A 110 0.16 -11.10 -33.16
CA ASP A 110 -0.58 -10.43 -34.24
C ASP A 110 -2.09 -10.65 -34.13
N ASP A 111 -2.79 -9.77 -33.40
CA ASP A 111 -4.24 -9.83 -33.13
C ASP A 111 -5.15 -9.97 -34.36
N ASP A 112 -4.67 -9.69 -35.59
CA ASP A 112 -5.45 -9.81 -36.83
C ASP A 112 -5.36 -11.21 -37.49
N PHE A 113 -4.45 -12.08 -37.04
CA PHE A 113 -4.26 -13.42 -37.61
C PHE A 113 -5.36 -14.41 -37.16
N LYS A 114 -6.06 -15.03 -38.13
CA LYS A 114 -7.07 -16.08 -37.95
C LYS A 114 -6.68 -17.35 -38.71
N VAL A 115 -6.90 -18.51 -38.09
CA VAL A 115 -6.61 -19.84 -38.69
C VAL A 115 -7.62 -20.19 -39.77
N SER A 116 -7.15 -20.66 -40.93
CA SER A 116 -8.03 -21.04 -42.04
C SER A 116 -8.96 -22.22 -41.72
N ARG A 117 -10.21 -22.15 -42.21
CA ARG A 117 -11.21 -23.22 -42.06
C ARG A 117 -10.75 -24.55 -42.69
N ARG A 118 -9.94 -24.49 -43.75
CA ARG A 118 -9.39 -25.68 -44.41
C ARG A 118 -8.41 -26.41 -43.48
N LEU A 119 -7.49 -25.69 -42.85
CA LEU A 119 -6.54 -26.25 -41.89
C LEU A 119 -7.27 -26.83 -40.67
N SER A 120 -8.27 -26.11 -40.16
CA SER A 120 -9.13 -26.56 -39.05
C SER A 120 -9.80 -27.91 -39.35
N ASN A 121 -10.40 -28.06 -40.53
CA ASN A 121 -11.02 -29.33 -40.95
C ASN A 121 -10.01 -30.47 -41.10
N GLN A 122 -8.80 -30.19 -41.60
CA GLN A 122 -7.76 -31.22 -41.75
C GLN A 122 -7.21 -31.70 -40.41
N LEU A 123 -7.03 -30.79 -39.44
CA LEU A 123 -6.67 -31.17 -38.07
C LEU A 123 -7.78 -32.02 -37.41
N ALA A 124 -9.04 -31.67 -37.63
CA ALA A 124 -10.19 -32.46 -37.17
C ALA A 124 -10.21 -33.88 -37.76
N GLN A 125 -9.92 -34.03 -39.06
CA GLN A 125 -9.77 -35.33 -39.71
C GLN A 125 -8.57 -36.11 -39.18
N CYS A 126 -7.44 -35.46 -38.92
CA CYS A 126 -6.26 -36.09 -38.33
C CYS A 126 -6.52 -36.63 -36.92
N MET A 127 -7.39 -35.98 -36.12
CA MET A 127 -7.85 -36.51 -34.83
C MET A 127 -8.66 -37.80 -34.97
N GLN A 128 -9.26 -38.08 -36.12
CA GLN A 128 -9.97 -39.33 -36.42
C GLN A 128 -9.08 -40.40 -37.07
N SER A 129 -7.78 -40.14 -37.26
CA SER A 129 -6.85 -41.06 -37.91
C SER A 129 -6.78 -42.40 -37.17
N SER A 130 -6.54 -43.50 -37.90
CA SER A 130 -6.26 -44.81 -37.27
C SER A 130 -4.87 -44.86 -36.62
N SER A 131 -3.98 -43.90 -36.93
CA SER A 131 -2.64 -43.83 -36.34
C SER A 131 -2.65 -43.09 -35.00
N ARG A 132 -2.22 -43.78 -33.92
CA ARG A 132 -2.10 -43.18 -32.57
C ARG A 132 -1.24 -41.91 -32.58
N GLN A 133 -0.09 -41.95 -33.26
CA GLN A 133 0.85 -40.81 -33.28
C GLN A 133 0.28 -39.60 -34.03
N VAL A 134 -0.48 -39.82 -35.11
CA VAL A 134 -1.15 -38.73 -35.85
C VAL A 134 -2.25 -38.11 -35.00
N LYS A 135 -3.06 -38.93 -34.32
CA LYS A 135 -4.09 -38.42 -33.41
C LYS A 135 -3.50 -37.59 -32.28
N MET A 136 -2.43 -38.04 -31.64
CA MET A 136 -1.74 -37.28 -30.59
C MET A 136 -1.19 -35.94 -31.10
N ALA A 137 -0.51 -35.96 -32.26
CA ALA A 137 0.03 -34.75 -32.87
C ALA A 137 -1.08 -33.74 -33.22
N ALA A 138 -2.21 -34.23 -33.71
CA ALA A 138 -3.38 -33.39 -34.02
C ALA A 138 -3.97 -32.73 -32.77
N ILE A 139 -4.16 -33.48 -31.67
CA ILE A 139 -4.68 -32.94 -30.41
C ILE A 139 -3.72 -31.89 -29.83
N ASN A 140 -2.40 -32.16 -29.86
CA ASN A 140 -1.40 -31.21 -29.37
C ASN A 140 -1.37 -29.92 -30.19
N ALA A 141 -1.38 -30.02 -31.52
CA ALA A 141 -1.44 -28.86 -32.40
C ALA A 141 -2.70 -28.01 -32.11
N CYS A 142 -3.87 -28.65 -31.99
CA CYS A 142 -5.11 -27.96 -31.62
C CYS A 142 -5.04 -27.30 -30.22
N THR A 143 -4.36 -27.96 -29.27
CA THR A 143 -4.23 -27.49 -27.88
C THR A 143 -3.36 -26.24 -27.79
N GLU A 144 -2.27 -26.19 -28.54
CA GLU A 144 -1.42 -24.99 -28.65
C GLU A 144 -2.17 -23.86 -29.38
N LEU A 145 -2.85 -24.19 -30.48
CA LEU A 145 -3.68 -23.25 -31.24
C LEU A 145 -4.69 -22.48 -30.37
N PHE A 146 -5.43 -23.18 -29.53
CA PHE A 146 -6.39 -22.54 -28.61
C PHE A 146 -5.73 -21.75 -27.47
N SER A 147 -4.52 -22.12 -27.05
CA SER A 147 -3.79 -21.40 -25.98
C SER A 147 -3.44 -19.97 -26.38
N TYR A 148 -3.24 -19.75 -27.68
CA TYR A 148 -2.88 -18.46 -28.25
C TYR A 148 -4.07 -17.56 -28.60
N LYS A 149 -5.32 -17.97 -28.27
CA LYS A 149 -6.57 -17.22 -28.54
C LYS A 149 -6.82 -16.87 -30.02
N ARG A 150 -6.29 -17.70 -30.94
CA ARG A 150 -6.33 -17.46 -32.40
C ARG A 150 -7.54 -18.07 -33.12
N TRP A 151 -8.42 -18.75 -32.38
CA TRP A 151 -9.66 -19.34 -32.89
C TRP A 151 -10.89 -18.61 -32.34
N SER A 152 -11.78 -18.19 -33.22
CA SER A 152 -13.06 -17.54 -32.95
C SER A 152 -14.24 -18.50 -33.18
N GLU A 153 -15.42 -18.20 -32.61
CA GLU A 153 -16.66 -18.97 -32.86
C GLU A 153 -17.00 -19.06 -34.36
N GLU A 154 -16.51 -18.13 -35.20
CA GLU A 154 -16.72 -18.08 -36.65
C GLU A 154 -15.90 -19.12 -37.43
N ASP A 155 -14.81 -19.66 -36.85
CA ASP A 155 -13.86 -20.54 -37.57
C ASP A 155 -14.31 -22.01 -37.62
N GLY A 156 -15.36 -22.37 -36.87
CA GLY A 156 -16.12 -23.61 -37.05
C GLY A 156 -15.32 -24.91 -36.84
N PHE A 157 -14.40 -24.94 -35.87
CA PHE A 157 -13.66 -26.16 -35.50
C PHE A 157 -14.61 -27.29 -35.12
N ASP A 158 -14.50 -28.44 -35.80
CA ASP A 158 -15.33 -29.61 -35.50
C ASP A 158 -14.82 -30.29 -34.21
N ILE A 159 -15.59 -30.14 -33.14
CA ILE A 159 -15.32 -30.73 -31.83
C ILE A 159 -15.78 -32.19 -31.71
N LYS A 160 -16.54 -32.71 -32.69
CA LYS A 160 -17.05 -34.09 -32.64
C LYS A 160 -15.94 -35.14 -32.53
N PRO A 161 -14.82 -35.07 -33.29
CA PRO A 161 -13.70 -36.00 -33.12
C PRO A 161 -13.15 -36.02 -31.69
N MET A 162 -12.97 -34.84 -31.08
CA MET A 162 -12.48 -34.72 -29.70
C MET A 162 -13.50 -35.31 -28.72
N ALA A 163 -14.79 -35.02 -28.88
CA ALA A 163 -15.86 -35.59 -28.07
C ALA A 163 -15.89 -37.13 -28.19
N GLU A 164 -15.77 -37.67 -29.41
CA GLU A 164 -15.71 -39.11 -29.66
C GLU A 164 -14.49 -39.76 -29.00
N ILE A 165 -13.32 -39.11 -29.01
CA ILE A 165 -12.12 -39.57 -28.30
C ILE A 165 -12.40 -39.64 -26.79
N ILE A 166 -12.96 -38.58 -26.20
CA ILE A 166 -13.32 -38.59 -24.77
C ILE A 166 -14.31 -39.71 -24.42
N VAL A 167 -15.23 -40.02 -25.35
CA VAL A 167 -16.29 -41.02 -25.15
C VAL A 167 -15.82 -42.45 -25.35
N HIS A 168 -14.97 -42.72 -26.35
CA HIS A 168 -14.67 -44.08 -26.81
C HIS A 168 -13.23 -44.52 -26.58
N GLU A 169 -12.29 -43.60 -26.33
CA GLU A 169 -10.88 -43.95 -26.19
C GLU A 169 -10.60 -44.62 -24.85
N SER A 170 -9.77 -45.66 -24.89
CA SER A 170 -9.36 -46.46 -23.72
C SER A 170 -7.94 -46.15 -23.27
N ASP A 171 -7.16 -45.48 -24.12
CA ASP A 171 -5.82 -44.99 -23.83
C ASP A 171 -5.88 -43.74 -22.93
N GLN A 172 -5.26 -43.82 -21.74
CA GLN A 172 -5.26 -42.74 -20.74
C GLN A 172 -4.46 -41.50 -21.16
N GLU A 173 -3.39 -41.67 -21.94
CA GLU A 173 -2.59 -40.56 -22.45
C GLU A 173 -3.41 -39.76 -23.46
N MET A 174 -4.09 -40.46 -24.38
CA MET A 174 -5.01 -39.85 -25.34
C MET A 174 -6.19 -39.15 -24.68
N LEU A 175 -6.78 -39.79 -23.65
CA LEU A 175 -7.88 -39.20 -22.90
C LEU A 175 -7.47 -37.90 -22.19
N THR A 176 -6.27 -37.89 -21.59
CA THR A 176 -5.72 -36.70 -20.91
C THR A 176 -5.52 -35.55 -21.91
N LEU A 177 -4.89 -35.82 -23.06
CA LEU A 177 -4.70 -34.83 -24.11
C LEU A 177 -6.03 -34.26 -24.63
N ALA A 178 -7.04 -35.11 -24.82
CA ALA A 178 -8.35 -34.68 -25.28
C ALA A 178 -9.09 -33.81 -24.23
N ILE A 179 -8.92 -34.10 -22.95
CA ILE A 179 -9.49 -33.31 -21.85
C ILE A 179 -8.77 -31.97 -21.70
N ASP A 180 -7.46 -31.93 -21.86
CA ASP A 180 -6.67 -30.70 -21.86
C ASP A 180 -7.11 -29.77 -23.00
N LEU A 181 -7.31 -30.33 -24.20
CA LEU A 181 -7.90 -29.61 -25.33
C LEU A 181 -9.30 -29.09 -24.97
N PHE A 182 -10.20 -29.97 -24.51
CA PHE A 182 -11.57 -29.60 -24.13
C PHE A 182 -11.61 -28.48 -23.10
N SER A 183 -10.75 -28.53 -22.08
CA SER A 183 -10.69 -27.54 -21.01
C SER A 183 -10.30 -26.15 -21.50
N LYS A 184 -9.54 -26.05 -22.61
CA LYS A 184 -9.21 -24.77 -23.26
C LYS A 184 -10.36 -24.22 -24.10
N VAL A 185 -11.19 -25.09 -24.69
CA VAL A 185 -12.23 -24.70 -25.66
C VAL A 185 -13.64 -24.60 -25.07
N CYS A 186 -13.89 -25.20 -23.91
CA CYS A 186 -15.21 -25.39 -23.33
C CYS A 186 -16.07 -24.11 -23.18
N HIS A 187 -15.45 -22.93 -23.10
CA HIS A 187 -16.17 -21.65 -22.99
C HIS A 187 -16.78 -21.16 -24.33
N SER A 188 -16.24 -21.62 -25.46
CA SER A 188 -16.63 -21.26 -26.83
C SER A 188 -17.46 -22.33 -27.55
N ILE A 189 -17.74 -23.45 -26.87
CA ILE A 189 -18.60 -24.53 -27.41
C ILE A 189 -20.07 -24.22 -27.09
N ASP A 190 -20.96 -24.54 -28.03
CA ASP A 190 -22.42 -24.46 -27.86
C ASP A 190 -22.91 -25.38 -26.72
N ASP A 191 -24.05 -25.03 -26.13
CA ASP A 191 -24.53 -25.71 -24.92
C ASP A 191 -24.88 -27.18 -25.14
N GLU A 192 -25.29 -27.56 -26.36
CA GLU A 192 -25.66 -28.94 -26.70
C GLU A 192 -24.42 -29.85 -26.71
N ASN A 193 -23.40 -29.50 -27.50
CA ASN A 193 -22.17 -30.29 -27.58
C ASN A 193 -21.40 -30.29 -26.27
N PHE A 194 -21.38 -29.15 -25.57
CA PHE A 194 -20.79 -29.06 -24.24
C PHE A 194 -21.48 -30.01 -23.24
N GLY A 195 -22.82 -30.01 -23.22
CA GLY A 195 -23.61 -30.89 -22.37
C GLY A 195 -23.39 -32.37 -22.67
N ILE A 196 -23.23 -32.75 -23.93
CA ILE A 196 -22.91 -34.12 -24.35
C ILE A 196 -21.57 -34.57 -23.75
N VAL A 197 -20.51 -33.77 -23.89
CA VAL A 197 -19.17 -34.15 -23.38
C VAL A 197 -19.17 -34.28 -21.86
N VAL A 198 -19.76 -33.31 -21.15
CA VAL A 198 -19.82 -33.34 -19.68
C VAL A 198 -20.66 -34.50 -19.17
N SER A 199 -21.83 -34.76 -19.77
CA SER A 199 -22.69 -35.89 -19.40
C SER A 199 -21.98 -37.24 -19.56
N ARG A 200 -21.16 -37.38 -20.60
CA ARG A 200 -20.38 -38.60 -20.85
C ARG A 200 -19.19 -38.76 -19.91
N LEU A 201 -18.50 -37.67 -19.58
CA LEU A 201 -17.45 -37.68 -18.55
C LEU A 201 -18.03 -38.07 -17.18
N ILE A 202 -19.20 -37.53 -16.82
CA ILE A 202 -19.94 -37.92 -15.61
C ILE A 202 -20.29 -39.41 -15.65
N SER A 203 -20.83 -39.92 -16.77
CA SER A 203 -21.15 -41.34 -16.92
C SER A 203 -19.92 -42.24 -16.73
N ARG A 204 -18.76 -41.84 -17.29
CA ARG A 204 -17.49 -42.58 -17.12
C ARG A 204 -17.03 -42.57 -15.67
N LEU A 205 -17.11 -41.41 -15.01
CA LEU A 205 -16.81 -41.25 -13.60
C LEU A 205 -17.71 -42.14 -12.72
N GLU A 206 -19.02 -42.18 -12.98
CA GLU A 206 -19.97 -43.04 -12.27
C GLU A 206 -19.69 -44.54 -12.48
N SER A 207 -19.06 -44.93 -13.60
CA SER A 207 -18.66 -46.31 -13.90
C SER A 207 -17.22 -46.67 -13.49
N SER A 208 -16.47 -45.73 -12.90
CA SER A 208 -15.06 -45.89 -12.53
C SER A 208 -14.86 -45.96 -11.02
N ASP A 209 -13.81 -46.63 -10.58
CA ASP A 209 -13.41 -46.74 -9.16
C ASP A 209 -11.93 -46.37 -8.96
N GLY A 210 -11.52 -46.14 -7.71
CA GLY A 210 -10.12 -45.91 -7.34
C GLY A 210 -9.48 -44.70 -8.04
N LEU A 211 -8.21 -44.88 -8.43
CA LEU A 211 -7.41 -43.81 -9.07
C LEU A 211 -7.99 -43.33 -10.40
N VAL A 212 -8.73 -44.18 -11.10
CA VAL A 212 -9.38 -43.81 -12.37
C VAL A 212 -10.48 -42.78 -12.13
N ALA A 213 -11.31 -43.00 -11.11
CA ALA A 213 -12.33 -42.04 -10.69
C ALA A 213 -11.70 -40.74 -10.16
N VAL A 214 -10.58 -40.82 -9.42
CA VAL A 214 -9.82 -39.63 -8.97
C VAL A 214 -9.38 -38.77 -10.15
N GLY A 215 -8.79 -39.37 -11.19
CA GLY A 215 -8.39 -38.65 -12.40
C GLY A 215 -9.57 -37.97 -13.10
N PHE A 216 -10.73 -38.64 -13.18
CA PHE A 216 -11.95 -38.01 -13.72
C PHE A 216 -12.45 -36.83 -12.87
N ILE A 217 -12.34 -36.88 -11.54
CA ILE A 217 -12.70 -35.75 -10.66
C ILE A 217 -11.79 -34.55 -10.91
N GLU A 218 -10.49 -34.76 -11.04
CA GLU A 218 -9.51 -33.70 -11.37
C GLU A 218 -9.82 -33.05 -12.73
N ASN A 219 -10.21 -33.87 -13.72
CA ASN A 219 -10.62 -33.39 -15.03
C ASN A 219 -11.88 -32.51 -14.95
N LEU A 220 -12.90 -32.92 -14.20
CA LEU A 220 -14.10 -32.10 -13.98
C LEU A 220 -13.79 -30.79 -13.26
N GLN A 221 -12.85 -30.80 -12.31
CA GLN A 221 -12.40 -29.58 -11.63
C GLN A 221 -11.78 -28.58 -12.61
N THR A 222 -10.90 -29.04 -13.49
CA THR A 222 -10.26 -28.20 -14.51
C THR A 222 -11.30 -27.60 -15.47
N ILE A 223 -12.24 -28.42 -15.95
CA ILE A 223 -13.34 -27.97 -16.83
C ILE A 223 -14.20 -26.91 -16.13
N PHE A 224 -14.61 -27.17 -14.88
CA PHE A 224 -15.41 -26.21 -14.12
C PHE A 224 -14.69 -24.88 -13.96
N SER A 225 -13.39 -24.92 -13.63
CA SER A 225 -12.56 -23.73 -13.42
C SER A 225 -12.48 -22.86 -14.67
N SER A 226 -12.26 -23.47 -15.84
CA SER A 226 -12.21 -22.79 -17.13
C SER A 226 -13.53 -22.08 -17.46
N ILE A 227 -14.67 -22.73 -17.22
CA ILE A 227 -15.97 -22.16 -17.58
C ILE A 227 -16.41 -21.12 -16.58
N HIS A 228 -16.24 -21.37 -15.29
CA HIS A 228 -16.68 -20.47 -14.23
C HIS A 228 -16.05 -19.07 -14.38
N TYR A 229 -14.80 -19.00 -14.88
CA TYR A 229 -14.13 -17.73 -15.18
C TYR A 229 -14.86 -16.89 -16.24
N HIS A 230 -15.46 -17.52 -17.26
CA HIS A 230 -16.10 -16.83 -18.39
C HIS A 230 -17.63 -16.77 -18.30
N LYS A 231 -18.28 -17.86 -17.87
CA LYS A 231 -19.74 -18.07 -17.86
C LYS A 231 -20.16 -18.78 -16.56
N PRO A 232 -20.25 -18.08 -15.41
CA PRO A 232 -20.48 -18.71 -14.09
C PRO A 232 -21.82 -19.43 -13.95
N VAL A 233 -22.89 -18.95 -14.60
CA VAL A 233 -24.22 -19.62 -14.58
C VAL A 233 -24.15 -20.97 -15.31
N LYS A 234 -23.56 -20.99 -16.52
CA LYS A 234 -23.34 -22.22 -17.31
C LYS A 234 -22.52 -23.26 -16.55
N ALA A 235 -21.51 -22.82 -15.77
CA ALA A 235 -20.70 -23.72 -14.96
C ALA A 235 -21.49 -24.39 -13.83
N VAL A 236 -22.51 -23.73 -13.27
CA VAL A 236 -23.36 -24.32 -12.22
C VAL A 236 -24.37 -25.31 -12.81
N GLU A 237 -24.95 -24.98 -13.96
CA GLU A 237 -26.02 -25.76 -14.60
C GLU A 237 -25.51 -27.00 -15.38
N CYS A 238 -24.19 -27.16 -15.55
CA CYS A 238 -23.61 -28.23 -16.37
C CYS A 238 -23.63 -29.63 -15.74
N GLY A 239 -24.13 -29.79 -14.52
CA GLY A 239 -24.28 -31.10 -13.86
C GLY A 239 -23.04 -31.61 -13.12
N ILE A 240 -21.89 -30.91 -13.18
CA ILE A 240 -20.67 -31.29 -12.46
C ILE A 240 -20.88 -31.28 -10.94
N ILE A 241 -21.54 -30.24 -10.40
CA ILE A 241 -21.80 -30.12 -8.96
C ILE A 241 -22.66 -31.30 -8.45
N PRO A 242 -23.83 -31.63 -9.05
CA PRO A 242 -24.60 -32.83 -8.71
C PRO A 242 -23.79 -34.13 -8.78
N ALA A 243 -22.95 -34.31 -9.80
CA ALA A 243 -22.14 -35.52 -9.96
C ALA A 243 -21.14 -35.66 -8.79
N LEU A 244 -20.43 -34.59 -8.44
CA LEU A 244 -19.48 -34.59 -7.31
C LEU A 244 -20.18 -34.89 -5.98
N VAL A 245 -21.37 -34.32 -5.75
CA VAL A 245 -22.15 -34.61 -4.52
C VAL A 245 -22.64 -36.06 -4.51
N ASN A 246 -23.04 -36.62 -5.65
CA ASN A 246 -23.49 -38.01 -5.73
C ASN A 246 -22.36 -39.01 -5.42
N ILE A 247 -21.15 -38.71 -5.90
CA ILE A 247 -19.96 -39.57 -5.72
C ILE A 247 -19.47 -39.61 -4.28
N LEU A 248 -19.82 -38.62 -3.44
CA LEU A 248 -19.59 -38.69 -2.00
C LEU A 248 -20.22 -39.92 -1.34
N ARG A 249 -21.18 -40.59 -2.00
CA ARG A 249 -21.79 -41.86 -1.56
C ARG A 249 -20.96 -43.10 -1.92
N SER A 250 -19.83 -42.94 -2.59
CA SER A 250 -18.92 -44.04 -2.93
C SER A 250 -18.44 -44.80 -1.69
N VAL A 251 -17.97 -46.03 -1.91
CA VAL A 251 -17.28 -46.83 -0.88
C VAL A 251 -15.77 -46.57 -0.86
N ASP A 252 -15.23 -45.96 -1.92
CA ASP A 252 -13.80 -45.69 -2.07
C ASP A 252 -13.40 -44.37 -1.38
N GLN A 253 -12.50 -44.48 -0.39
CA GLN A 253 -12.03 -43.34 0.39
C GLN A 253 -11.21 -42.33 -0.42
N ALA A 254 -10.43 -42.77 -1.42
CA ALA A 254 -9.64 -41.87 -2.26
C ALA A 254 -10.56 -41.00 -3.13
N VAL A 255 -11.61 -41.61 -3.67
CA VAL A 255 -12.65 -40.92 -4.46
C VAL A 255 -13.41 -39.90 -3.60
N ILE A 256 -13.80 -40.27 -2.38
CA ILE A 256 -14.45 -39.34 -1.43
C ILE A 256 -13.53 -38.17 -1.07
N SER A 257 -12.27 -38.45 -0.74
CA SER A 257 -11.29 -37.43 -0.36
C SER A 257 -11.05 -36.43 -1.49
N GLN A 258 -10.88 -36.90 -2.72
CA GLN A 258 -10.71 -36.02 -3.88
C GLN A 258 -11.99 -35.22 -4.16
N SER A 259 -13.17 -35.82 -4.04
CA SER A 259 -14.44 -35.11 -4.22
C SER A 259 -14.60 -33.95 -3.23
N ILE A 260 -14.26 -34.16 -1.96
CA ILE A 260 -14.28 -33.11 -0.93
C ILE A 260 -13.26 -32.00 -1.26
N TYR A 261 -12.05 -32.37 -1.71
CA TYR A 261 -11.04 -31.41 -2.17
C TYR A 261 -11.57 -30.53 -3.30
N THR A 262 -12.16 -31.15 -4.32
CA THR A 262 -12.68 -30.43 -5.48
C THR A 262 -13.82 -29.50 -5.07
N ILE A 263 -14.79 -29.96 -4.26
CA ILE A 263 -15.89 -29.12 -3.75
C ILE A 263 -15.35 -27.90 -2.98
N GLN A 264 -14.30 -28.08 -2.16
CA GLN A 264 -13.63 -26.97 -1.48
C GLN A 264 -13.12 -25.94 -2.49
N SER A 265 -12.40 -26.39 -3.52
CA SER A 265 -11.85 -25.52 -4.57
C SER A 265 -12.94 -24.77 -5.33
N LEU A 266 -14.10 -25.39 -5.58
CA LEU A 266 -15.22 -24.73 -6.27
C LEU A 266 -15.79 -23.55 -5.47
N CYS A 267 -15.70 -23.60 -4.14
CA CYS A 267 -16.21 -22.57 -3.25
C CYS A 267 -15.29 -21.34 -3.11
N ASP A 268 -14.08 -21.39 -3.68
CA ASP A 268 -13.07 -20.30 -3.58
C ASP A 268 -13.21 -19.22 -4.66
N TYR A 269 -14.00 -19.47 -5.71
CA TYR A 269 -14.16 -18.52 -6.81
C TYR A 269 -15.03 -17.31 -6.47
N LYS A 270 -14.76 -16.18 -7.15
CA LYS A 270 -15.53 -14.93 -7.05
C LYS A 270 -16.94 -15.15 -7.62
N GLY A 271 -17.99 -14.93 -6.80
CA GLY A 271 -19.39 -15.17 -7.20
C GLY A 271 -19.98 -16.52 -6.76
N CYS A 272 -19.32 -17.27 -5.86
CA CYS A 272 -19.74 -18.61 -5.41
C CYS A 272 -21.03 -18.71 -4.57
N GLU A 273 -21.83 -17.64 -4.44
CA GLU A 273 -23.14 -17.72 -3.77
C GLU A 273 -24.06 -18.72 -4.47
N ILE A 274 -23.99 -18.77 -5.82
CA ILE A 274 -24.81 -19.67 -6.64
C ILE A 274 -24.35 -21.12 -6.46
N VAL A 275 -23.03 -21.37 -6.45
CA VAL A 275 -22.43 -22.69 -6.19
C VAL A 275 -22.84 -23.19 -4.80
N SER A 276 -22.73 -22.32 -3.78
CA SER A 276 -23.08 -22.67 -2.41
C SER A 276 -24.58 -22.96 -2.27
N ALA A 277 -25.44 -22.18 -2.94
CA ALA A 277 -26.88 -22.42 -2.96
C ALA A 277 -27.22 -23.79 -3.59
N GLU A 278 -26.57 -24.16 -4.69
CA GLU A 278 -26.80 -25.45 -5.36
C GLU A 278 -26.30 -26.63 -4.51
N LEU A 279 -25.13 -26.52 -3.87
CA LEU A 279 -24.63 -27.54 -2.94
C LEU A 279 -25.58 -27.77 -1.76
N ILE A 280 -26.18 -26.70 -1.22
CA ILE A 280 -27.19 -26.81 -0.16
C ILE A 280 -28.48 -27.46 -0.69
N ARG A 281 -28.94 -27.11 -1.90
CA ARG A 281 -30.11 -27.72 -2.54
C ARG A 281 -29.94 -29.24 -2.73
N LEU A 282 -28.71 -29.71 -2.87
CA LEU A 282 -28.34 -31.12 -3.03
C LEU A 282 -28.11 -31.85 -1.69
N ASP A 283 -28.51 -31.26 -0.56
CA ASP A 283 -28.36 -31.83 0.79
C ASP A 283 -26.90 -32.20 1.15
N LEU A 284 -25.93 -31.40 0.67
CA LEU A 284 -24.51 -31.62 0.95
C LEU A 284 -24.22 -31.70 2.45
N ILE A 285 -24.83 -30.83 3.26
CA ILE A 285 -24.59 -30.78 4.71
C ILE A 285 -24.96 -32.10 5.39
N GLN A 286 -26.06 -32.74 5.00
CA GLN A 286 -26.44 -34.04 5.54
C GLN A 286 -25.47 -35.12 5.08
N THR A 287 -25.09 -35.11 3.80
CA THR A 287 -24.12 -36.06 3.23
C THR A 287 -22.76 -35.96 3.93
N LEU A 288 -22.27 -34.74 4.19
CA LEU A 288 -21.05 -34.49 4.93
C LEU A 288 -21.15 -34.95 6.39
N ASN A 289 -22.31 -34.81 7.02
CA ASN A 289 -22.55 -35.27 8.39
C ASN A 289 -22.49 -36.80 8.49
N ASP A 290 -23.10 -37.50 7.53
CA ASP A 290 -23.05 -38.96 7.46
C ASP A 290 -21.61 -39.46 7.23
N LEU A 291 -20.86 -38.79 6.34
CA LEU A 291 -19.44 -39.07 6.11
C LEU A 291 -18.56 -38.80 7.34
N TYR A 292 -18.82 -37.70 8.04
CA TYR A 292 -18.12 -37.36 9.28
C TYR A 292 -18.27 -38.46 10.33
N THR A 293 -19.47 -39.03 10.44
CA THR A 293 -19.76 -40.14 11.36
C THR A 293 -19.13 -41.44 10.88
N LYS A 294 -19.19 -41.74 9.58
CA LYS A 294 -18.63 -42.97 8.97
C LYS A 294 -17.11 -43.05 9.08
N TYR A 295 -16.40 -41.92 8.94
CA TYR A 295 -14.93 -41.86 8.96
C TYR A 295 -14.40 -41.24 10.26
N SER A 296 -14.93 -41.67 11.41
CA SER A 296 -14.59 -41.13 12.74
C SER A 296 -13.10 -41.11 13.06
N ASP A 297 -12.34 -42.07 12.49
CA ASP A 297 -10.94 -42.32 12.81
C ASP A 297 -9.95 -41.63 11.85
N ASN A 298 -10.44 -40.99 10.77
CA ASN A 298 -9.60 -40.26 9.82
C ASN A 298 -9.61 -38.74 10.11
N SER A 299 -8.65 -38.28 10.90
CA SER A 299 -8.55 -36.88 11.33
C SER A 299 -8.41 -35.89 10.17
N GLY A 300 -7.61 -36.20 9.15
CA GLY A 300 -7.40 -35.32 7.99
C GLY A 300 -8.68 -35.11 7.18
N LEU A 301 -9.46 -36.18 6.97
CA LEU A 301 -10.73 -36.10 6.26
C LEU A 301 -11.79 -35.33 7.06
N LYS A 302 -11.86 -35.54 8.38
CA LYS A 302 -12.80 -34.84 9.28
C LYS A 302 -12.59 -33.32 9.27
N THR A 303 -11.34 -32.87 9.39
CA THR A 303 -11.02 -31.43 9.33
C THR A 303 -11.50 -30.83 8.01
N ARG A 304 -11.28 -31.53 6.89
CA ARG A 304 -11.68 -31.04 5.57
C ARG A 304 -13.20 -30.99 5.38
N ILE A 305 -13.92 -31.99 5.89
CA ILE A 305 -15.39 -32.00 5.91
C ILE A 305 -15.93 -30.76 6.64
N ILE A 306 -15.37 -30.46 7.82
CA ILE A 306 -15.75 -29.31 8.64
C ILE A 306 -15.48 -27.99 7.90
N GLU A 307 -14.29 -27.85 7.30
CA GLU A 307 -13.92 -26.66 6.52
C GLU A 307 -14.87 -26.40 5.34
N VAL A 308 -15.21 -27.44 4.58
CA VAL A 308 -16.13 -27.34 3.44
C VAL A 308 -17.52 -26.92 3.91
N ALA A 309 -18.03 -27.54 4.98
CA ALA A 309 -19.33 -27.19 5.54
C ALA A 309 -19.40 -25.72 6.00
N GLY A 310 -18.39 -25.26 6.75
CA GLY A 310 -18.29 -23.88 7.20
C GLY A 310 -18.21 -22.88 6.05
N ARG A 311 -17.46 -23.22 4.98
CA ARG A 311 -17.30 -22.37 3.79
C ARG A 311 -18.59 -22.23 3.00
N VAL A 312 -19.28 -23.34 2.72
CA VAL A 312 -20.57 -23.32 2.01
C VAL A 312 -21.58 -22.50 2.79
N ALA A 313 -21.66 -22.70 4.11
CA ALA A 313 -22.57 -21.95 4.98
C ALA A 313 -22.29 -20.45 5.00
N SER A 314 -21.02 -20.03 5.10
CA SER A 314 -20.67 -18.60 5.18
C SER A 314 -20.99 -17.83 3.90
N LYS A 315 -21.10 -18.52 2.75
CA LYS A 315 -21.43 -17.95 1.44
C LYS A 315 -22.93 -17.94 1.13
N MET A 316 -23.76 -18.54 1.98
CA MET A 316 -25.21 -18.44 1.83
C MET A 316 -25.67 -16.98 1.94
N ARG A 317 -26.79 -16.64 1.29
CA ARG A 317 -27.46 -15.34 1.47
C ARG A 317 -28.10 -15.23 2.86
N ASN A 318 -28.74 -16.31 3.27
CA ASN A 318 -29.43 -16.48 4.54
C ASN A 318 -29.02 -17.82 5.13
N PHE A 319 -28.60 -17.84 6.39
CA PHE A 319 -28.19 -19.06 7.06
C PHE A 319 -29.37 -19.63 7.89
N PRO A 320 -29.82 -20.88 7.62
CA PRO A 320 -30.88 -21.53 8.39
C PRO A 320 -30.34 -22.04 9.73
N VAL A 321 -30.94 -21.60 10.84
CA VAL A 321 -30.52 -22.01 12.20
C VAL A 321 -30.65 -23.52 12.43
N SER A 322 -31.54 -24.20 11.70
CA SER A 322 -31.68 -25.66 11.75
C SER A 322 -30.37 -26.39 11.40
N LEU A 323 -29.50 -25.78 10.58
CA LEU A 323 -28.22 -26.38 10.21
C LEU A 323 -27.21 -26.38 11.36
N VAL A 324 -27.27 -25.43 12.30
CA VAL A 324 -26.31 -25.35 13.42
C VAL A 324 -26.37 -26.60 14.31
N ARG A 325 -27.54 -27.25 14.37
CA ARG A 325 -27.73 -28.50 15.11
C ARG A 325 -27.03 -29.71 14.47
N SER A 326 -26.46 -29.56 13.27
CA SER A 326 -25.66 -30.61 12.65
C SER A 326 -24.32 -30.74 13.38
N LEU A 327 -23.92 -31.99 13.63
CA LEU A 327 -22.68 -32.35 14.32
C LEU A 327 -21.45 -31.65 13.70
N ILE A 328 -21.43 -31.46 12.38
CA ILE A 328 -20.29 -30.80 11.71
C ILE A 328 -20.13 -29.31 12.11
N PHE A 329 -21.22 -28.61 12.45
CA PHE A 329 -21.16 -27.20 12.89
C PHE A 329 -20.88 -27.07 14.39
N GLU A 330 -21.32 -28.03 15.19
CA GLU A 330 -20.83 -28.17 16.58
C GLU A 330 -19.30 -28.37 16.58
N GLN A 331 -18.83 -29.29 15.76
CA GLN A 331 -17.41 -29.63 15.62
C GLN A 331 -16.60 -28.55 14.92
N LEU A 332 -17.23 -27.64 14.17
CA LEU A 332 -16.57 -26.46 13.57
C LEU A 332 -16.00 -25.54 14.65
N THR A 333 -16.76 -25.32 15.73
CA THR A 333 -16.33 -24.49 16.86
C THR A 333 -15.24 -25.19 17.66
N ILE A 334 -15.39 -26.50 17.89
CA ILE A 334 -14.40 -27.33 18.61
C ILE A 334 -13.09 -27.44 17.82
N SER A 335 -13.15 -27.62 16.50
CA SER A 335 -11.96 -27.71 15.64
C SER A 335 -11.20 -26.38 15.59
N ALA A 336 -11.89 -25.25 15.77
CA ALA A 336 -11.21 -23.97 15.96
C ALA A 336 -10.40 -23.91 17.27
N CYS A 337 -10.73 -24.73 18.29
CA CYS A 337 -9.94 -24.86 19.52
C CYS A 337 -8.67 -25.70 19.33
N ASP A 338 -8.73 -26.73 18.48
CA ASP A 338 -7.66 -27.73 18.30
C ASP A 338 -6.72 -27.45 17.11
N ALA A 339 -7.12 -26.58 16.18
CA ALA A 339 -6.32 -26.24 15.01
C ALA A 339 -5.12 -25.33 15.32
N GLY A 340 -4.10 -25.37 14.45
CA GLY A 340 -3.02 -24.37 14.46
C GLY A 340 -3.52 -22.97 14.08
N ILE A 341 -2.78 -21.93 14.49
CA ILE A 341 -3.17 -20.50 14.44
C ILE A 341 -3.86 -20.06 13.13
N ARG A 342 -3.35 -20.46 11.96
CA ARG A 342 -3.90 -20.06 10.66
C ARG A 342 -5.23 -20.75 10.33
N GLY A 343 -5.44 -21.97 10.83
CA GLY A 343 -6.70 -22.72 10.68
C GLY A 343 -7.83 -22.10 11.49
N CYS A 344 -7.56 -21.71 12.75
CA CYS A 344 -8.56 -21.12 13.64
C CYS A 344 -9.21 -19.85 13.04
N LEU A 345 -8.42 -18.97 12.45
CA LEU A 345 -8.89 -17.67 11.94
C LEU A 345 -9.92 -17.80 10.82
N HIS A 346 -9.71 -18.74 9.90
CA HIS A 346 -10.67 -19.00 8.82
C HIS A 346 -11.99 -19.57 9.35
N LEU A 347 -11.91 -20.54 10.27
CA LEU A 347 -13.10 -21.16 10.89
C LEU A 347 -13.94 -20.14 11.67
N LEU A 348 -13.31 -19.24 12.44
CA LEU A 348 -13.99 -18.18 13.17
C LEU A 348 -14.67 -17.15 12.26
N SER A 349 -14.07 -16.86 11.10
CA SER A 349 -14.67 -15.99 10.08
C SER A 349 -15.97 -16.59 9.53
N HIS A 350 -15.97 -17.90 9.23
CA HIS A 350 -17.18 -18.61 8.80
C HIS A 350 -18.29 -18.52 9.86
N VAL A 351 -17.94 -18.68 11.15
CA VAL A 351 -18.90 -18.53 12.26
C VAL A 351 -19.47 -17.12 12.33
N ASN A 352 -18.65 -16.08 12.20
CA ASN A 352 -19.12 -14.69 12.19
C ASN A 352 -20.13 -14.43 11.06
N ASP A 353 -19.82 -14.87 9.84
CA ASP A 353 -20.71 -14.70 8.69
C ASP A 353 -22.05 -15.41 8.90
N MET A 354 -22.04 -16.64 9.46
CA MET A 354 -23.25 -17.38 9.79
C MET A 354 -24.12 -16.64 10.82
N ILE A 355 -23.52 -16.04 11.85
CA ILE A 355 -24.23 -15.23 12.85
C ILE A 355 -24.93 -14.04 12.20
N GLN A 356 -24.18 -13.28 11.38
CA GLN A 356 -24.69 -12.06 10.76
C GLN A 356 -25.84 -12.34 9.79
N LYS A 357 -25.78 -13.49 9.10
CA LYS A 357 -26.75 -13.90 8.07
C LYS A 357 -27.86 -14.82 8.57
N SER A 358 -27.89 -15.14 9.87
CA SER A 358 -28.90 -16.03 10.44
C SER A 358 -30.31 -15.44 10.27
N THR A 359 -31.23 -16.30 9.82
CA THR A 359 -32.64 -15.96 9.61
C THR A 359 -33.45 -15.82 10.91
N ASN A 360 -32.97 -16.42 12.01
CA ASN A 360 -33.63 -16.38 13.32
C ASN A 360 -32.59 -16.16 14.42
N LYS A 361 -32.51 -14.93 14.91
CA LYS A 361 -31.52 -14.51 15.90
C LYS A 361 -31.76 -15.14 17.27
N ASP A 362 -33.02 -15.22 17.70
CA ASP A 362 -33.42 -15.75 19.02
C ASP A 362 -33.08 -17.23 19.15
N GLU A 363 -33.35 -18.01 18.10
CA GLU A 363 -33.04 -19.44 18.08
C GLU A 363 -31.54 -19.70 18.01
N MET A 364 -30.79 -18.82 17.32
CA MET A 364 -29.33 -18.88 17.28
C MET A 364 -28.72 -18.67 18.67
N ILE A 365 -29.30 -17.78 19.50
CA ILE A 365 -28.86 -17.56 20.90
C ILE A 365 -29.05 -18.81 21.73
N LYS A 366 -30.22 -19.47 21.63
CA LYS A 366 -30.49 -20.70 22.37
C LYS A 366 -29.48 -21.78 22.01
N VAL A 367 -29.18 -21.94 20.73
CA VAL A 367 -28.19 -22.90 20.25
C VAL A 367 -26.78 -22.54 20.77
N PHE A 368 -26.37 -21.27 20.73
CA PHE A 368 -25.08 -20.86 21.31
C PHE A 368 -24.94 -21.18 22.80
N ARG A 369 -26.04 -21.07 23.55
CA ARG A 369 -26.11 -21.47 24.96
C ARG A 369 -26.07 -22.98 25.13
N GLU A 370 -26.92 -23.72 24.41
CA GLU A 370 -27.05 -25.18 24.50
C GLU A 370 -25.72 -25.88 24.20
N TYR A 371 -24.97 -25.39 23.22
CA TYR A 371 -23.68 -25.95 22.80
C TYR A 371 -22.46 -25.27 23.45
N GLY A 372 -22.67 -24.26 24.31
CA GLY A 372 -21.60 -23.56 25.02
C GLY A 372 -20.58 -22.86 24.11
N ILE A 373 -21.01 -22.38 22.94
CA ILE A 373 -20.14 -21.86 21.88
C ILE A 373 -19.37 -20.62 22.35
N VAL A 374 -20.03 -19.70 23.07
CA VAL A 374 -19.40 -18.48 23.59
C VAL A 374 -18.28 -18.81 24.59
N LYS A 375 -18.49 -19.81 25.45
CA LYS A 375 -17.48 -20.29 26.41
C LYS A 375 -16.26 -20.92 25.72
N GLN A 376 -16.48 -21.68 24.65
CA GLN A 376 -15.40 -22.23 23.84
C GLN A 376 -14.59 -21.13 23.15
N LEU A 377 -15.28 -20.14 22.57
CA LEU A 377 -14.64 -18.97 21.98
C LEU A 377 -13.79 -18.22 23.02
N ILE A 378 -14.32 -17.93 24.21
CA ILE A 378 -13.58 -17.29 25.30
C ILE A 378 -12.32 -18.08 25.67
N THR A 379 -12.40 -19.41 25.70
CA THR A 379 -11.25 -20.28 25.95
C THR A 379 -10.19 -20.12 24.86
N ILE A 380 -10.59 -20.01 23.59
CA ILE A 380 -9.68 -19.69 22.47
C ILE A 380 -9.01 -18.33 22.73
N TYR A 381 -9.76 -17.25 22.95
CA TYR A 381 -9.18 -15.90 23.16
C TYR A 381 -8.22 -15.81 24.36
N SER A 382 -8.31 -16.75 25.29
CA SER A 382 -7.50 -16.81 26.50
C SER A 382 -6.15 -17.52 26.33
N ARG A 383 -5.87 -18.13 25.17
CA ARG A 383 -4.59 -18.81 24.95
C ARG A 383 -3.48 -17.82 24.59
N THR A 384 -2.34 -17.94 25.27
CA THR A 384 -1.17 -17.06 25.10
C THR A 384 -0.44 -17.24 23.76
N ASP A 385 -0.65 -18.36 23.08
CA ASP A 385 0.02 -18.72 21.81
C ASP A 385 -0.75 -18.24 20.55
N ILE A 386 -1.93 -17.65 20.71
CA ILE A 386 -2.74 -17.19 19.59
C ILE A 386 -2.27 -15.81 19.08
N ARG A 387 -2.09 -15.72 17.76
CA ARG A 387 -1.99 -14.43 17.08
C ARG A 387 -3.40 -13.86 16.93
N LEU A 388 -3.67 -12.75 17.60
CA LEU A 388 -4.94 -12.03 17.53
C LEU A 388 -5.14 -11.31 16.19
N TYR A 389 -4.13 -11.34 15.30
CA TYR A 389 -4.09 -10.60 14.04
C TYR A 389 -3.92 -11.46 12.79
N ASP A 390 -4.60 -11.04 11.71
CA ASP A 390 -4.43 -11.55 10.35
C ASP A 390 -3.28 -10.79 9.65
N TYR A 391 -2.77 -11.27 8.51
CA TYR A 391 -1.70 -10.60 7.72
C TYR A 391 -2.05 -9.14 7.31
N ASN A 392 -3.32 -8.72 7.44
CA ASN A 392 -3.85 -7.42 7.02
C ASN A 392 -4.12 -6.39 8.14
N GLY A 393 -3.67 -6.61 9.38
CA GLY A 393 -3.79 -5.58 10.44
C GLY A 393 -5.19 -5.43 11.07
N SER A 394 -5.47 -4.24 11.65
CA SER A 394 -6.44 -3.88 12.71
C SER A 394 -7.92 -4.35 12.61
N ASN A 395 -8.32 -5.03 11.53
CA ASN A 395 -9.70 -5.47 11.30
C ASN A 395 -9.78 -6.99 11.10
N THR A 396 -9.25 -7.70 12.10
CA THR A 396 -9.00 -9.15 12.10
C THR A 396 -10.32 -9.92 12.22
N SER A 397 -10.36 -11.15 11.72
CA SER A 397 -11.56 -12.01 11.79
C SER A 397 -12.01 -12.25 13.24
N ILE A 398 -11.05 -12.32 14.16
CA ILE A 398 -11.17 -12.39 15.62
C ILE A 398 -11.90 -11.16 16.18
N VAL A 399 -11.45 -9.95 15.82
CA VAL A 399 -12.05 -8.69 16.29
C VAL A 399 -13.49 -8.57 15.78
N LYS A 400 -13.74 -8.93 14.52
CA LYS A 400 -15.08 -8.88 13.92
C LYS A 400 -16.06 -9.80 14.64
N LEU A 401 -15.66 -11.03 14.95
CA LEU A 401 -16.52 -11.98 15.64
C LEU A 401 -16.93 -11.49 17.03
N LEU A 402 -15.98 -11.00 17.84
CA LEU A 402 -16.31 -10.45 19.17
C LEU A 402 -17.19 -9.20 19.08
N LYS A 403 -16.90 -8.28 18.14
CA LYS A 403 -17.76 -7.12 17.90
C LYS A 403 -19.18 -7.54 17.48
N THR A 404 -19.30 -8.53 16.61
CA THR A 404 -20.62 -9.08 16.21
C THR A 404 -21.34 -9.67 17.41
N LEU A 405 -20.67 -10.47 18.25
CA LEU A 405 -21.28 -11.07 19.45
C LEU A 405 -21.73 -10.00 20.46
N VAL A 406 -20.92 -8.97 20.71
CA VAL A 406 -21.27 -7.86 21.60
C VAL A 406 -22.44 -7.05 21.05
N ASN A 407 -22.37 -6.62 19.78
CA ASN A 407 -23.47 -5.90 19.14
C ASN A 407 -24.75 -6.74 19.15
N PHE A 408 -24.63 -8.06 18.98
CA PHE A 408 -25.76 -8.97 19.00
C PHE A 408 -26.36 -9.10 20.41
N ALA A 409 -25.53 -9.18 21.44
CA ALA A 409 -25.96 -9.21 22.83
C ALA A 409 -26.60 -7.89 23.29
N ASP A 410 -26.01 -6.75 22.92
CA ASP A 410 -26.47 -5.42 23.33
C ASP A 410 -27.82 -5.04 22.67
N ASN A 411 -28.13 -5.63 21.52
CA ASN A 411 -29.38 -5.39 20.78
C ASN A 411 -30.44 -6.48 21.00
N HIS A 412 -30.22 -7.42 21.92
CA HIS A 412 -31.15 -8.51 22.22
C HIS A 412 -31.59 -8.48 23.70
N SER A 413 -32.81 -8.93 23.99
CA SER A 413 -33.36 -8.94 25.36
C SER A 413 -32.74 -9.99 26.29
N ASP A 414 -31.97 -10.92 25.72
CA ASP A 414 -31.32 -12.02 26.41
C ASP A 414 -29.86 -11.66 26.72
N SER A 415 -29.54 -11.52 28.01
CA SER A 415 -28.22 -11.11 28.46
C SER A 415 -27.21 -12.25 28.58
N SER A 416 -27.56 -13.52 28.26
CA SER A 416 -26.69 -14.65 28.58
C SER A 416 -25.33 -14.57 27.89
N ILE A 417 -25.30 -14.18 26.61
CA ILE A 417 -24.05 -14.00 25.85
C ILE A 417 -23.21 -12.90 26.49
N ARG A 418 -23.84 -11.80 26.91
CA ARG A 418 -23.15 -10.69 27.58
C ARG A 418 -22.57 -11.13 28.92
N THR A 419 -23.35 -11.84 29.73
CA THR A 419 -22.91 -12.38 31.02
C THR A 419 -21.76 -13.37 30.84
N GLU A 420 -21.80 -14.25 29.84
CA GLU A 420 -20.69 -15.16 29.55
C GLU A 420 -19.42 -14.44 29.11
N LEU A 421 -19.53 -13.41 28.27
CA LEU A 421 -18.39 -12.58 27.87
C LEU A 421 -17.78 -11.83 29.06
N GLU A 422 -18.59 -11.34 30.00
CA GLU A 422 -18.10 -10.62 31.19
C GLU A 422 -17.52 -11.55 32.25
N GLN A 423 -18.14 -12.71 32.50
CA GLN A 423 -17.73 -13.63 33.56
C GLN A 423 -16.74 -14.70 33.11
N GLY A 424 -16.51 -14.83 31.80
CA GLY A 424 -15.68 -15.89 31.23
C GLY A 424 -14.16 -15.68 31.33
N GLY A 425 -13.70 -14.58 31.93
CA GLY A 425 -12.26 -14.32 32.12
C GLY A 425 -11.55 -13.71 30.91
N ILE A 426 -12.27 -13.46 29.81
CA ILE A 426 -11.68 -12.92 28.56
C ILE A 426 -11.10 -11.52 28.78
N PHE A 427 -11.74 -10.70 29.61
CA PHE A 427 -11.28 -9.35 29.91
C PHE A 427 -9.94 -9.35 30.64
N GLU A 428 -9.81 -10.19 31.66
CA GLU A 428 -8.60 -10.39 32.45
C GLU A 428 -7.46 -10.92 31.59
N ASN A 429 -7.75 -11.90 30.72
CA ASN A 429 -6.76 -12.51 29.83
C ASN A 429 -6.27 -11.53 28.76
N LEU A 430 -7.17 -10.77 28.12
CA LEU A 430 -6.78 -9.72 27.18
C LEU A 430 -5.97 -8.62 27.87
N THR A 431 -6.34 -8.26 29.11
CA THR A 431 -5.60 -7.28 29.91
C THR A 431 -4.19 -7.78 30.24
N ALA A 432 -4.03 -9.07 30.54
CA ALA A 432 -2.73 -9.68 30.75
C ALA A 432 -1.85 -9.64 29.48
N ILE A 433 -2.45 -9.85 28.29
CA ILE A 433 -1.73 -9.72 27.00
C ILE A 433 -1.24 -8.28 26.80
N VAL A 434 -2.09 -7.28 27.04
CA VAL A 434 -1.71 -5.85 26.92
C VAL A 434 -0.51 -5.52 27.82
N LYS A 435 -0.52 -6.02 29.07
CA LYS A 435 0.52 -5.77 30.08
C LYS A 435 1.78 -6.64 29.95
N SER A 436 1.78 -7.65 29.08
CA SER A 436 2.88 -8.63 29.00
C SER A 436 4.11 -8.08 28.28
N ASP A 437 5.27 -8.01 28.92
CA ASP A 437 6.52 -7.51 28.30
C ASP A 437 7.01 -8.35 27.10
N THR A 438 6.64 -9.63 27.05
CA THR A 438 7.04 -10.56 25.99
C THR A 438 6.07 -10.65 24.82
N ALA A 439 4.88 -10.01 24.92
CA ALA A 439 3.86 -10.12 23.89
C ALA A 439 4.20 -9.23 22.68
N ASP A 440 3.97 -9.75 21.47
CA ASP A 440 4.13 -8.96 20.24
C ASP A 440 3.24 -7.71 20.27
N HIS A 441 3.80 -6.58 19.81
CA HIS A 441 3.12 -5.29 19.78
C HIS A 441 1.77 -5.33 19.03
N THR A 442 1.65 -6.16 17.99
CA THR A 442 0.39 -6.33 17.23
C THR A 442 -0.67 -7.04 18.08
N ASN A 443 -0.27 -8.06 18.84
CA ASN A 443 -1.16 -8.75 19.78
C ASN A 443 -1.63 -7.81 20.90
N LYS A 444 -0.72 -7.00 21.48
CA LYS A 444 -1.09 -5.97 22.46
C LYS A 444 -2.10 -4.97 21.89
N ARG A 445 -1.84 -4.48 20.68
CA ARG A 445 -2.72 -3.53 19.98
C ARG A 445 -4.12 -4.12 19.75
N VAL A 446 -4.20 -5.35 19.24
CA VAL A 446 -5.50 -5.99 18.97
C VAL A 446 -6.23 -6.32 20.27
N ALA A 447 -5.53 -6.80 21.30
CA ALA A 447 -6.14 -7.00 22.61
C ALA A 447 -6.71 -5.70 23.17
N GLY A 448 -5.96 -4.59 23.09
CA GLY A 448 -6.42 -3.26 23.47
C GLY A 448 -7.65 -2.80 22.68
N GLN A 449 -7.69 -3.02 21.36
CA GLN A 449 -8.84 -2.70 20.52
C GLN A 449 -10.09 -3.52 20.88
N ILE A 450 -9.94 -4.80 21.20
CA ILE A 450 -11.04 -5.66 21.65
C ILE A 450 -11.56 -5.16 23.00
N ILE A 451 -10.66 -4.89 23.94
CA ILE A 451 -11.00 -4.33 25.26
C ILE A 451 -11.78 -3.01 25.11
N GLU A 452 -11.27 -2.09 24.29
CA GLU A 452 -11.92 -0.79 24.03
C GLU A 452 -13.30 -0.97 23.40
N THR A 453 -13.45 -1.84 22.40
CA THR A 453 -14.72 -1.95 21.68
C THR A 453 -15.75 -2.78 22.44
N CYS A 454 -15.33 -3.85 23.11
CA CYS A 454 -16.23 -4.86 23.67
C CYS A 454 -16.45 -4.68 25.18
N PHE A 455 -15.44 -4.15 25.89
CA PHE A 455 -15.42 -4.09 27.35
C PHE A 455 -15.28 -2.65 27.88
N GLN A 456 -15.58 -1.63 27.07
CA GLN A 456 -15.41 -0.21 27.41
C GLN A 456 -15.91 0.17 28.82
N HIS A 457 -17.03 -0.41 29.25
CA HIS A 457 -17.66 -0.20 30.56
C HIS A 457 -16.87 -0.77 31.76
N LEU A 458 -16.01 -1.78 31.56
CA LEU A 458 -15.11 -2.35 32.58
C LEU A 458 -13.72 -1.68 32.59
N VAL A 459 -13.45 -0.85 31.57
CA VAL A 459 -12.14 -0.27 31.33
C VAL A 459 -12.07 1.12 31.96
N HIS A 460 -11.19 1.29 32.93
CA HIS A 460 -10.83 2.60 33.51
C HIS A 460 -9.83 3.40 32.66
N VAL A 461 -9.67 3.06 31.37
CA VAL A 461 -8.60 3.54 30.48
C VAL A 461 -9.20 4.02 29.14
N ALA A 462 -9.09 5.30 28.80
CA ALA A 462 -9.58 5.78 27.52
C ALA A 462 -8.52 5.61 26.42
N SER A 463 -9.00 5.39 25.20
CA SER A 463 -8.17 5.11 24.03
C SER A 463 -7.26 6.27 23.68
N SER A 464 -5.99 5.95 23.45
CA SER A 464 -4.97 6.85 22.89
C SER A 464 -4.91 6.79 21.35
N SER A 465 -5.82 6.05 20.72
CA SER A 465 -5.77 5.75 19.28
C SER A 465 -5.80 6.99 18.40
N ILE A 466 -5.06 6.91 17.29
CA ILE A 466 -5.23 7.87 16.20
C ILE A 466 -6.57 7.59 15.53
N GLN A 467 -7.56 8.45 15.74
CA GLN A 467 -8.90 8.29 15.18
C GLN A 467 -9.10 9.18 13.96
N LEU A 468 -9.89 8.70 12.98
CA LEU A 468 -10.27 9.51 11.82
C LEU A 468 -11.16 10.69 12.24
N TYR A 469 -10.76 11.89 11.86
CA TYR A 469 -11.58 13.10 11.99
C TYR A 469 -12.57 13.13 10.84
N LYS A 470 -13.76 12.51 11.02
CA LYS A 470 -14.76 12.37 9.94
C LYS A 470 -15.11 13.69 9.26
N ASP A 471 -15.17 14.79 10.02
CA ASP A 471 -15.51 16.11 9.50
C ASP A 471 -14.37 16.73 8.65
N ASN A 472 -13.14 16.23 8.78
CA ASN A 472 -11.97 16.69 8.03
C ASN A 472 -11.44 15.62 7.05
N ALA A 473 -12.16 14.51 6.83
CA ALA A 473 -11.63 13.34 6.12
C ALA A 473 -11.24 13.64 4.66
N GLU A 474 -11.82 14.67 4.05
CA GLU A 474 -11.48 15.14 2.71
C GLU A 474 -10.12 15.88 2.64
N ILE A 475 -9.51 16.14 3.80
CA ILE A 475 -8.30 16.96 3.99
C ILE A 475 -7.19 16.08 4.61
N ASP A 476 -6.98 14.87 4.06
CA ASP A 476 -5.89 13.98 4.52
C ASP A 476 -4.52 14.48 4.02
N MET A 477 -3.63 14.75 4.98
CA MET A 477 -2.28 15.30 4.73
C MET A 477 -1.18 14.29 5.03
N LYS A 478 -1.47 12.99 4.93
CA LYS A 478 -0.47 11.94 5.12
C LYS A 478 0.78 12.18 4.28
N SER A 479 0.63 12.74 3.09
CA SER A 479 1.75 13.08 2.21
C SER A 479 2.78 14.02 2.83
N GLY A 480 2.42 14.83 3.82
CA GLY A 480 3.34 15.72 4.53
C GLY A 480 4.06 15.09 5.71
N MET A 481 3.69 13.87 6.12
CA MET A 481 4.26 13.27 7.32
C MET A 481 5.67 12.72 7.07
N ALA A 482 6.48 12.70 8.12
CA ALA A 482 7.83 12.11 8.08
C ALA A 482 7.77 10.62 7.69
N GLY A 483 8.61 10.22 6.73
CA GLY A 483 8.65 8.84 6.23
C GLY A 483 7.51 8.44 5.29
N TYR A 484 6.66 9.38 4.86
CA TYR A 484 5.71 9.11 3.78
C TYR A 484 6.46 8.84 2.46
N LYS A 485 5.93 7.93 1.63
CA LYS A 485 6.44 7.42 0.33
C LYS A 485 7.62 8.21 -0.24
N HIS A 486 8.75 7.52 -0.44
CA HIS A 486 9.97 8.09 -1.02
C HIS A 486 9.70 8.88 -2.32
N GLY A 487 10.43 9.98 -2.50
CA GLY A 487 10.42 10.73 -3.76
C GLY A 487 11.13 9.97 -4.88
N ASN A 488 10.82 10.30 -6.14
CA ASN A 488 11.62 9.84 -7.27
C ASN A 488 12.90 10.67 -7.33
N ALA A 489 14.06 10.03 -7.48
CA ALA A 489 15.33 10.74 -7.60
C ALA A 489 15.31 11.71 -8.80
N ARG A 490 15.81 12.93 -8.56
CA ARG A 490 15.98 13.98 -9.57
C ARG A 490 17.32 13.81 -10.29
N THR A 491 17.36 14.04 -11.59
CA THR A 491 18.61 14.06 -12.37
C THR A 491 19.46 15.28 -12.03
N LEU A 492 20.75 15.24 -12.34
CA LEU A 492 21.68 16.37 -12.19
C LEU A 492 21.22 17.59 -13.01
N ALA A 493 20.58 17.39 -14.16
CA ALA A 493 19.99 18.45 -14.96
C ALA A 493 18.83 19.14 -14.20
N GLN A 494 17.91 18.36 -13.62
CA GLN A 494 16.84 18.88 -12.77
C GLN A 494 17.42 19.62 -11.55
N MET A 495 18.42 19.05 -10.88
CA MET A 495 19.03 19.68 -9.71
C MET A 495 19.74 21.00 -10.05
N ARG A 496 20.41 21.10 -11.21
CA ARG A 496 21.01 22.37 -11.68
C ARG A 496 19.95 23.42 -11.98
N TYR A 497 18.87 23.02 -12.65
CA TYR A 497 17.73 23.89 -12.93
C TYR A 497 17.09 24.42 -11.64
N VAL A 498 16.77 23.52 -10.69
CA VAL A 498 16.18 23.89 -9.40
C VAL A 498 17.10 24.84 -8.61
N ARG A 499 18.42 24.61 -8.62
CA ARG A 499 19.40 25.54 -8.01
C ARG A 499 19.41 26.92 -8.66
N TYR A 500 19.25 26.98 -9.99
CA TYR A 500 19.15 28.26 -10.68
C TYR A 500 17.85 28.99 -10.31
N LEU A 501 16.70 28.29 -10.35
CA LEU A 501 15.41 28.85 -9.95
C LEU A 501 15.43 29.36 -8.50
N GLN A 502 16.07 28.61 -7.59
CA GLN A 502 16.33 29.02 -6.21
C GLN A 502 17.05 30.36 -6.09
N SER A 503 18.04 30.62 -6.95
CA SER A 503 18.77 31.89 -6.93
C SER A 503 17.87 33.10 -7.20
N ILE A 504 16.80 32.92 -7.99
CA ILE A 504 15.79 33.96 -8.26
C ILE A 504 14.79 34.01 -7.10
N LEU A 505 14.27 32.87 -6.64
CA LEU A 505 13.28 32.81 -5.56
C LEU A 505 13.82 33.35 -4.21
N CYS A 506 15.14 33.35 -4.02
CA CYS A 506 15.80 34.00 -2.89
C CYS A 506 15.85 35.53 -2.99
N LYS A 507 15.68 36.12 -4.18
CA LYS A 507 15.68 37.59 -4.34
C LYS A 507 14.42 38.17 -3.70
N PRO A 508 14.54 39.30 -2.97
CA PRO A 508 13.37 39.98 -2.43
C PRO A 508 12.45 40.42 -3.57
N MET A 509 11.14 40.34 -3.35
CA MET A 509 10.13 40.86 -4.29
C MET A 509 10.20 40.31 -5.73
N TRP A 510 10.79 39.11 -5.94
CA TRP A 510 10.96 38.53 -7.28
C TRP A 510 9.65 38.45 -8.10
N TRP A 511 8.51 38.28 -7.42
CA TRP A 511 7.17 38.19 -8.02
C TRP A 511 6.66 39.52 -8.59
N ILE A 512 7.22 40.64 -8.15
CA ILE A 512 7.00 41.99 -8.70
C ILE A 512 8.09 42.28 -9.73
N ASP A 513 9.33 41.93 -9.44
CA ASP A 513 10.47 42.21 -10.31
C ASP A 513 10.34 41.55 -11.68
N ILE A 514 9.72 40.37 -11.74
CA ILE A 514 9.47 39.66 -13.01
C ILE A 514 8.56 40.43 -13.97
N THR A 515 7.74 41.38 -13.50
CA THR A 515 6.92 42.22 -14.38
C THR A 515 7.71 43.39 -14.96
N HIS A 516 8.93 43.66 -14.48
CA HIS A 516 9.76 44.78 -14.90
C HIS A 516 10.84 44.32 -15.89
N GLN A 517 10.67 44.71 -17.16
CA GLN A 517 11.55 44.27 -18.24
C GLN A 517 13.04 44.53 -17.97
N HIS A 518 13.39 45.70 -17.42
CA HIS A 518 14.78 46.04 -17.12
C HIS A 518 15.43 45.12 -16.07
N ILE A 519 14.65 44.63 -15.08
CA ILE A 519 15.15 43.71 -14.07
C ILE A 519 15.31 42.30 -14.66
N VAL A 520 14.36 41.88 -15.49
CA VAL A 520 14.43 40.60 -16.21
C VAL A 520 15.64 40.56 -17.15
N GLU A 521 15.95 41.68 -17.83
CA GLU A 521 17.16 41.81 -18.65
C GLU A 521 18.44 41.72 -17.82
N GLN A 522 18.45 42.29 -16.61
CA GLN A 522 19.57 42.11 -15.67
C GLN A 522 19.70 40.64 -15.24
N TRP A 523 18.61 39.97 -14.89
CA TRP A 523 18.66 38.53 -14.54
C TRP A 523 19.14 37.67 -15.71
N ARG A 524 18.82 38.06 -16.95
CA ARG A 524 19.32 37.40 -18.15
C ARG A 524 20.83 37.56 -18.26
N ALA A 525 21.37 38.76 -18.04
CA ALA A 525 22.82 38.99 -18.01
C ALA A 525 23.49 38.18 -16.88
N ASP A 526 22.96 38.24 -15.66
CA ASP A 526 23.46 37.48 -14.50
C ASP A 526 23.43 35.96 -14.74
N SER A 527 22.45 35.46 -15.52
CA SER A 527 22.33 34.04 -15.86
C SER A 527 23.44 33.57 -16.81
N LEU A 528 23.86 34.42 -17.75
CA LEU A 528 24.97 34.12 -18.66
C LEU A 528 26.30 34.02 -17.90
N ASP A 529 26.52 34.92 -16.94
CA ASP A 529 27.69 34.88 -16.05
C ASP A 529 27.73 33.60 -15.18
N GLN A 530 26.57 33.00 -14.91
CA GLN A 530 26.42 31.73 -14.20
C GLN A 530 26.45 30.49 -15.11
N ASN A 531 26.79 30.64 -16.40
CA ASN A 531 26.77 29.58 -17.41
C ASN A 531 25.40 28.92 -17.62
N ILE A 532 24.31 29.67 -17.45
CA ILE A 532 22.94 29.21 -17.73
C ILE A 532 22.60 29.48 -19.20
N SER A 533 22.05 28.48 -19.90
CA SER A 533 21.66 28.66 -21.30
C SER A 533 20.44 29.58 -21.44
N PRO A 534 20.31 30.33 -22.55
CA PRO A 534 19.11 31.13 -22.82
C PRO A 534 17.80 30.32 -22.77
N SER A 535 17.82 29.05 -23.20
CA SER A 535 16.65 28.16 -23.10
C SER A 535 16.27 27.84 -21.64
N THR A 536 17.26 27.58 -20.79
CA THR A 536 17.05 27.32 -19.36
C THR A 536 16.50 28.56 -18.64
N PHE A 537 17.02 29.74 -19.01
CA PHE A 537 16.54 31.03 -18.53
C PHE A 537 15.06 31.27 -18.92
N ASN A 538 14.72 31.07 -20.19
CA ASN A 538 13.35 31.24 -20.68
C ASN A 538 12.39 30.25 -19.99
N LEU A 539 12.80 28.99 -19.82
CA LEU A 539 12.02 27.99 -19.07
C LEU A 539 11.76 28.44 -17.62
N ALA A 540 12.78 28.97 -16.93
CA ALA A 540 12.62 29.51 -15.58
C ALA A 540 11.67 30.73 -15.54
N LEU A 541 11.74 31.62 -16.53
CA LEU A 541 10.82 32.76 -16.64
C LEU A 541 9.37 32.32 -16.87
N GLU A 542 9.13 31.37 -17.77
CA GLU A 542 7.78 30.80 -17.99
C GLU A 542 7.22 30.23 -16.69
N GLN A 543 8.03 29.43 -15.98
CA GLN A 543 7.65 28.85 -14.71
C GLN A 543 7.35 29.89 -13.62
N LEU A 544 8.21 30.89 -13.44
CA LEU A 544 7.98 31.97 -12.48
C LEU A 544 6.71 32.76 -12.82
N GLY A 545 6.42 32.95 -14.11
CA GLY A 545 5.16 33.53 -14.58
C GLY A 545 3.93 32.71 -14.15
N VAL A 546 4.02 31.37 -14.17
CA VAL A 546 2.96 30.50 -13.63
C VAL A 546 2.85 30.64 -12.12
N PHE A 547 3.97 30.72 -11.39
CA PHE A 547 3.93 30.90 -9.93
C PHE A 547 3.22 32.20 -9.53
N VAL A 548 3.51 33.30 -10.22
CA VAL A 548 2.82 34.59 -9.99
C VAL A 548 1.32 34.47 -10.24
N LYS A 549 0.91 33.74 -11.28
CA LYS A 549 -0.51 33.58 -11.61
C LYS A 549 -1.27 32.63 -10.67
N GLN A 550 -0.62 31.58 -10.17
CA GLN A 550 -1.32 30.46 -9.53
C GLN A 550 -0.98 30.26 -8.04
N LEU A 551 0.17 30.73 -7.56
CA LEU A 551 0.69 30.44 -6.22
C LEU A 551 0.89 31.68 -5.36
N VAL A 552 1.17 32.81 -5.99
CA VAL A 552 1.23 34.08 -5.28
C VAL A 552 -0.19 34.49 -4.89
N CYS A 553 -0.41 34.68 -3.60
CA CYS A 553 -1.70 35.09 -3.07
C CYS A 553 -1.53 36.08 -1.90
N ASN A 554 -2.61 36.77 -1.56
CA ASN A 554 -2.59 37.73 -0.45
C ASN A 554 -2.58 36.98 0.88
N GLY A 555 -1.86 37.53 1.86
CA GLY A 555 -1.98 37.09 3.24
C GLY A 555 -3.36 37.39 3.84
N SER A 556 -3.57 36.94 5.08
CA SER A 556 -4.83 37.19 5.80
C SER A 556 -5.13 38.68 5.87
N ASP A 557 -6.40 39.03 5.62
CA ASP A 557 -6.90 40.41 5.65
C ASP A 557 -6.13 41.38 4.71
N GLY A 558 -5.40 40.86 3.72
CA GLY A 558 -4.60 41.65 2.78
C GLY A 558 -3.21 42.05 3.28
N PHE A 559 -2.75 41.53 4.43
CA PHE A 559 -1.42 41.83 4.96
C PHE A 559 -0.36 40.92 4.36
N GLY A 560 0.58 41.52 3.63
CA GLY A 560 1.69 40.83 2.99
C GLY A 560 1.27 39.94 1.81
N THR A 561 2.27 39.37 1.16
CA THR A 561 2.09 38.48 0.01
C THR A 561 2.72 37.12 0.32
N ILE A 562 1.92 36.07 0.17
CA ILE A 562 2.37 34.69 0.31
C ILE A 562 2.94 34.27 -1.03
N VAL A 563 4.19 33.81 -1.03
CA VAL A 563 4.90 33.39 -2.24
C VAL A 563 5.59 32.05 -2.03
N PRO A 564 5.79 31.27 -3.12
CA PRO A 564 6.67 30.10 -3.08
C PRO A 564 8.07 30.48 -2.58
N GLY A 565 8.60 29.69 -1.64
CA GLY A 565 9.97 29.81 -1.17
C GLY A 565 10.97 29.15 -2.12
N PRO A 566 12.29 29.35 -1.89
CA PRO A 566 13.34 28.76 -2.72
C PRO A 566 13.31 27.23 -2.73
N VAL A 567 12.89 26.60 -1.64
CA VAL A 567 12.77 25.14 -1.58
C VAL A 567 11.36 24.75 -2.02
N GLU A 568 11.23 23.71 -2.84
CA GLU A 568 9.93 23.15 -3.25
C GLU A 568 9.03 22.90 -2.04
N LEU A 569 7.70 23.05 -2.18
CA LEU A 569 6.73 22.94 -1.07
C LEU A 569 7.06 23.79 0.16
N THR A 570 7.73 24.92 -0.04
CA THR A 570 7.84 25.94 1.01
C THR A 570 7.12 27.20 0.58
N TYR A 571 6.48 27.87 1.51
CA TYR A 571 5.85 29.17 1.29
C TYR A 571 6.34 30.14 2.34
N ILE A 572 6.60 31.37 1.91
CA ILE A 572 7.07 32.44 2.77
C ILE A 572 6.09 33.61 2.75
N LEU A 573 6.07 34.34 3.85
CA LEU A 573 5.31 35.58 4.02
C LEU A 573 6.17 36.52 4.85
N ASP A 574 6.66 37.58 4.22
CA ASP A 574 7.47 38.59 4.88
C ASP A 574 6.56 39.68 5.46
N ASN A 575 6.75 40.01 6.75
CA ASN A 575 6.03 41.08 7.45
C ASN A 575 4.49 40.97 7.34
N GLY A 576 3.95 39.75 7.23
CA GLY A 576 2.51 39.52 7.13
C GLY A 576 1.77 39.53 8.47
N ILE A 577 2.49 39.67 9.59
CA ILE A 577 1.90 39.81 10.92
C ILE A 577 1.66 41.30 11.21
N PRO A 578 0.42 41.73 11.51
CA PRO A 578 0.14 43.14 11.78
C PRO A 578 0.92 43.68 12.98
N ASP A 579 1.41 44.92 12.88
CA ASP A 579 2.24 45.56 13.92
C ASP A 579 1.62 45.52 15.31
N ASN A 580 0.30 45.74 15.42
CA ASN A 580 -0.41 45.68 16.69
C ASN A 580 -0.45 44.26 17.30
N VAL A 581 -0.38 43.22 16.48
CA VAL A 581 -0.28 41.82 16.93
C VAL A 581 1.17 41.53 17.33
N TYR A 582 2.14 41.98 16.55
CA TYR A 582 3.57 41.86 16.86
C TYR A 582 3.94 42.55 18.18
N THR A 583 3.55 43.81 18.39
CA THR A 583 3.82 44.52 19.64
C THR A 583 3.22 43.78 20.85
N ARG A 584 2.00 43.24 20.70
CA ARG A 584 1.38 42.44 21.76
C ARG A 584 2.11 41.14 22.01
N LEU A 585 2.60 40.47 20.97
CA LEU A 585 3.44 39.28 21.12
C LEU A 585 4.67 39.63 21.97
N MET A 586 5.40 40.68 21.58
CA MET A 586 6.60 41.12 22.30
C MET A 586 6.34 41.42 23.77
N THR A 587 5.27 42.16 24.08
CA THR A 587 4.89 42.42 25.49
C THR A 587 4.63 41.14 26.27
N ASN A 588 3.81 40.22 25.71
CA ASN A 588 3.49 38.96 26.40
C ASN A 588 4.73 38.05 26.57
N VAL A 589 5.63 38.05 25.59
CA VAL A 589 6.90 37.30 25.66
C VAL A 589 7.78 37.87 26.77
N SER A 590 7.92 39.20 26.85
CA SER A 590 8.67 39.84 27.92
C SER A 590 8.10 39.49 29.30
N ASP A 591 6.78 39.49 29.48
CA ASP A 591 6.15 39.10 30.75
C ASP A 591 6.52 37.66 31.17
N ILE A 592 6.55 36.72 30.20
CA ILE A 592 6.93 35.32 30.45
C ILE A 592 8.43 35.21 30.77
N GLU A 593 9.29 35.96 30.07
CA GLU A 593 10.73 35.99 30.31
C GLU A 593 11.06 36.54 31.72
N HIS A 594 10.35 37.57 32.19
CA HIS A 594 10.59 38.15 33.52
C HIS A 594 10.06 37.26 34.66
N GLY A 595 8.99 36.50 34.43
CA GLY A 595 8.44 35.54 35.40
C GLY A 595 9.21 34.22 35.49
N SER A 596 10.07 33.94 34.52
CA SER A 596 10.88 32.74 34.46
C SER A 596 12.26 33.03 35.06
N ASN A 597 12.72 32.24 36.05
CA ASN A 597 14.06 32.36 36.64
C ASN A 597 15.15 31.95 35.61
N HIS A 598 15.36 32.76 34.57
CA HIS A 598 16.32 32.55 33.50
C HIS A 598 17.72 32.98 33.93
N ASN A 599 18.32 32.20 34.82
CA ASN A 599 19.75 32.29 35.14
C ASN A 599 20.43 30.92 35.03
N THR A 600 20.08 30.14 33.99
CA THR A 600 20.60 28.77 33.79
C THR A 600 21.88 28.71 32.94
N GLY A 601 22.36 29.83 32.39
CA GLY A 601 23.56 29.88 31.52
C GLY A 601 23.44 29.08 30.22
N GLN A 602 22.24 28.60 29.88
CA GLN A 602 21.92 27.89 28.64
C GLN A 602 21.74 28.90 27.49
N MET A 603 22.02 28.46 26.26
CA MET A 603 21.93 29.30 25.05
C MET A 603 20.53 29.26 24.42
N VAL A 604 19.75 28.20 24.68
CA VAL A 604 18.42 27.98 24.12
C VAL A 604 17.41 27.91 25.26
N HIS A 605 16.37 28.74 25.18
CA HIS A 605 15.31 28.84 26.16
C HIS A 605 13.96 28.58 25.48
N ASN A 606 13.31 27.48 25.82
CA ASN A 606 11.93 27.22 25.40
C ASN A 606 10.97 27.87 26.41
N LEU A 607 10.39 29.01 26.05
CA LEU A 607 9.39 29.69 26.88
C LEU A 607 8.06 28.93 26.88
N ILE A 608 7.70 28.33 25.73
CA ILE A 608 6.66 27.31 25.63
C ILE A 608 7.37 26.04 25.14
N ASP A 609 7.64 25.13 26.07
CA ASP A 609 8.28 23.85 25.76
C ASP A 609 7.24 22.76 25.51
N ALA A 610 7.06 22.42 24.24
CA ALA A 610 6.12 21.36 23.82
C ALA A 610 6.49 19.96 24.37
N SER A 611 7.74 19.75 24.80
CA SER A 611 8.20 18.47 25.34
C SER A 611 8.02 18.33 26.86
N MET A 612 7.70 19.43 27.56
CA MET A 612 7.33 19.40 28.97
C MET A 612 5.87 18.96 29.13
N TYR A 613 5.55 18.21 30.19
CA TYR A 613 4.19 17.72 30.46
C TYR A 613 3.57 17.01 29.24
N SER A 614 4.39 16.20 28.54
CA SER A 614 3.94 15.34 27.45
C SER A 614 2.98 14.26 27.96
N VAL A 615 2.28 13.59 27.04
CA VAL A 615 1.59 12.34 27.35
C VAL A 615 2.64 11.28 27.63
N VAL A 616 2.47 10.58 28.75
CA VAL A 616 3.16 9.34 29.08
C VAL A 616 2.13 8.22 29.05
N TYR A 617 2.28 7.31 28.10
CA TYR A 617 1.35 6.18 27.95
C TYR A 617 1.32 5.34 29.23
N GLY A 618 0.11 4.99 29.69
CA GLY A 618 -0.12 4.27 30.94
C GLY A 618 -0.01 5.09 32.22
N GLN A 619 0.30 6.40 32.14
CA GLN A 619 0.44 7.27 33.33
C GLN A 619 -0.38 8.56 33.23
N THR A 620 -0.43 9.20 32.06
CA THR A 620 -1.23 10.42 31.89
C THR A 620 -2.72 10.10 32.02
N MET A 621 -3.47 11.00 32.67
CA MET A 621 -4.92 10.89 32.86
C MET A 621 -5.67 11.70 31.80
N ILE A 622 -6.78 11.16 31.29
CA ILE A 622 -7.70 11.81 30.35
C ILE A 622 -9.14 11.84 30.86
N ALA A 623 -9.83 12.94 30.63
CA ALA A 623 -11.25 13.07 30.95
C ALA A 623 -12.10 12.23 29.98
N PRO A 624 -13.23 11.62 30.41
CA PRO A 624 -14.12 10.86 29.55
C PRO A 624 -14.91 11.75 28.57
N LEU A 625 -15.33 11.15 27.44
CA LEU A 625 -15.89 11.86 26.26
C LEU A 625 -17.10 12.76 26.59
N ASN A 626 -17.91 12.39 27.57
CA ASN A 626 -19.10 13.11 28.04
C ASN A 626 -18.77 14.44 28.76
N ILE A 627 -17.56 14.62 29.27
CA ILE A 627 -17.08 15.85 29.93
C ILE A 627 -16.34 16.78 28.95
N ARG A 628 -15.79 16.21 27.87
CA ARG A 628 -14.97 16.92 26.87
C ARG A 628 -15.69 18.07 26.15
N LEU A 629 -17.02 18.05 26.10
CA LEU A 629 -17.83 19.09 25.44
C LEU A 629 -18.14 20.31 26.33
N LYS A 630 -17.70 20.33 27.61
CA LYS A 630 -18.02 21.39 28.59
C LYS A 630 -16.79 22.14 29.16
N TYR A 631 -15.60 21.89 28.61
CA TYR A 631 -14.29 22.38 29.10
C TYR A 631 -14.20 23.90 29.31
N THR A 632 -14.96 24.70 28.55
CA THR A 632 -14.92 26.17 28.64
C THR A 632 -15.68 26.73 29.84
N THR A 633 -16.37 25.89 30.63
CA THR A 633 -17.31 26.34 31.68
C THR A 633 -17.15 25.68 33.05
N MET A 634 -16.25 24.70 33.23
CA MET A 634 -16.15 23.89 34.46
C MET A 634 -14.93 24.23 35.34
N VAL A 635 -15.04 23.96 36.65
CA VAL A 635 -13.96 24.13 37.65
C VAL A 635 -13.04 22.89 37.63
N PRO A 636 -11.70 23.03 37.77
CA PRO A 636 -10.75 21.91 37.66
C PRO A 636 -11.04 20.68 38.54
N CYS A 637 -11.71 20.87 39.69
CA CYS A 637 -12.05 19.79 40.61
C CYS A 637 -13.15 18.84 40.09
N ASP A 638 -14.07 19.33 39.24
CA ASP A 638 -15.16 18.51 38.71
C ASP A 638 -14.69 17.54 37.59
N ILE A 639 -13.55 17.85 36.96
CA ILE A 639 -12.91 17.02 35.93
C ILE A 639 -12.29 15.76 36.55
N LEU A 640 -11.76 15.88 37.78
CA LEU A 640 -10.95 14.85 38.44
C LEU A 640 -11.74 13.63 38.96
N LEU A 641 -13.05 13.76 39.21
CA LEU A 641 -13.88 12.68 39.76
C LEU A 641 -14.25 11.58 38.75
N SER A 642 -13.76 11.67 37.51
CA SER A 642 -14.18 10.80 36.40
C SER A 642 -13.10 10.52 35.36
N THR A 643 -11.85 10.95 35.60
CA THR A 643 -10.72 10.73 34.70
C THR A 643 -10.35 9.25 34.57
N GLN A 644 -9.86 8.88 33.39
CA GLN A 644 -9.40 7.54 33.01
C GLN A 644 -7.92 7.60 32.62
N LEU A 645 -7.16 6.52 32.81
CA LEU A 645 -5.76 6.49 32.32
C LEU A 645 -5.73 6.51 30.79
N VAL A 646 -4.67 7.07 30.21
CA VAL A 646 -4.35 6.86 28.80
C VAL A 646 -3.80 5.43 28.64
N SER A 647 -4.20 4.72 27.58
CA SER A 647 -3.66 3.39 27.23
C SER A 647 -2.14 3.28 27.40
N ASP A 648 -1.68 2.14 27.90
CA ASP A 648 -0.26 1.80 28.11
C ASP A 648 0.56 1.77 26.81
N THR A 649 -0.10 1.76 25.64
CA THR A 649 0.54 1.79 24.33
C THR A 649 -0.18 2.73 23.34
N PRO A 650 0.55 3.37 22.41
CA PRO A 650 -0.05 4.06 21.27
C PRO A 650 -0.70 3.05 20.31
N ILE A 651 -2.01 3.16 20.07
CA ILE A 651 -2.72 2.32 19.09
C ILE A 651 -2.55 2.95 17.70
N ILE A 652 -1.40 2.68 17.05
CA ILE A 652 -0.98 3.33 15.80
C ILE A 652 -0.57 2.27 14.76
N GLU A 653 -0.89 2.54 13.50
CA GLU A 653 -0.43 1.74 12.37
C GLU A 653 0.89 2.32 11.84
N GLY A 654 1.99 1.57 11.92
CA GLY A 654 3.30 2.01 11.43
C GLY A 654 4.45 1.10 11.89
N ASN A 655 5.65 1.34 11.38
CA ASN A 655 6.86 0.64 11.85
C ASN A 655 7.19 1.14 13.29
N PRO A 656 7.30 0.24 14.29
CA PRO A 656 7.58 0.61 15.68
C PRO A 656 8.87 1.41 15.85
N GLU A 657 9.83 1.31 14.94
CA GLU A 657 11.12 2.03 15.01
C GLU A 657 10.99 3.53 14.78
N PHE A 658 9.87 4.00 14.23
CA PHE A 658 9.58 5.42 14.00
C PHE A 658 8.54 5.97 14.98
N ILE A 659 8.10 5.16 15.94
CA ILE A 659 7.02 5.47 16.88
C ILE A 659 7.60 5.51 18.29
N SER A 660 7.32 6.60 19.01
CA SER A 660 7.56 6.62 20.45
C SER A 660 6.52 5.74 21.14
N CYS A 661 6.97 4.66 21.78
CA CYS A 661 6.09 3.76 22.51
C CYS A 661 5.72 4.28 23.90
N LYS A 662 6.41 5.33 24.39
CA LYS A 662 6.24 5.87 25.75
C LYS A 662 5.65 7.28 25.77
N PHE A 663 5.92 8.11 24.76
CA PHE A 663 5.62 9.53 24.81
C PHE A 663 4.87 10.06 23.58
N GLN A 664 4.15 11.16 23.79
CA GLN A 664 3.57 11.98 22.73
C GLN A 664 3.46 13.44 23.20
N CYS A 665 3.82 14.41 22.36
CA CYS A 665 3.48 15.80 22.59
C CYS A 665 1.96 15.99 22.69
N LEU A 666 1.55 17.01 23.43
CA LEU A 666 0.15 17.30 23.72
C LEU A 666 -0.33 18.50 22.87
N PRO A 667 -0.91 18.29 21.67
CA PRO A 667 -1.44 19.36 20.84
C PRO A 667 -2.62 20.06 21.50
N SER A 668 -2.90 21.27 21.03
CA SER A 668 -4.09 22.06 21.39
C SER A 668 -5.10 22.06 20.25
N GLU A 669 -6.37 22.20 20.58
CA GLU A 669 -7.47 22.24 19.60
C GLU A 669 -7.66 23.66 19.09
N PHE A 670 -7.34 23.89 17.82
CA PHE A 670 -7.59 25.13 17.11
C PHE A 670 -8.83 24.96 16.25
N ARG A 671 -9.66 25.99 16.14
CA ARG A 671 -10.81 26.02 15.23
C ARG A 671 -10.66 27.21 14.31
N VAL A 672 -10.66 26.94 13.00
CA VAL A 672 -10.75 27.96 11.98
C VAL A 672 -12.22 28.17 11.68
N GLU A 673 -12.73 29.34 11.98
CA GLU A 673 -14.13 29.71 11.76
C GLU A 673 -14.39 29.96 10.26
N TRP A 674 -15.67 29.99 9.88
CA TRP A 674 -16.07 30.21 8.48
C TRP A 674 -15.67 31.59 7.94
N ASP A 675 -15.52 32.58 8.82
CA ASP A 675 -15.02 33.92 8.48
C ASP A 675 -13.49 33.98 8.40
N GLY A 676 -12.80 32.86 8.64
CA GLY A 676 -11.34 32.76 8.68
C GLY A 676 -10.71 33.21 10.00
N SER A 677 -11.50 33.64 10.99
CA SER A 677 -10.97 33.86 12.34
C SER A 677 -10.56 32.54 12.99
N VAL A 678 -9.67 32.60 13.98
CA VAL A 678 -9.14 31.41 14.66
C VAL A 678 -9.41 31.51 16.15
N THR A 679 -9.93 30.42 16.72
CA THR A 679 -10.12 30.24 18.15
C THR A 679 -9.29 29.06 18.64
N ILE A 680 -8.83 29.13 19.89
CA ILE A 680 -8.11 28.04 20.55
C ILE A 680 -9.04 27.50 21.62
N ASN A 681 -9.55 26.29 21.41
CA ASN A 681 -10.64 25.68 22.17
C ASN A 681 -10.17 24.86 23.37
N SER A 682 -8.86 24.67 23.52
CA SER A 682 -8.24 24.03 24.68
C SER A 682 -6.97 24.78 25.11
N TYR A 683 -6.39 24.44 26.26
CA TYR A 683 -5.15 25.10 26.70
C TYR A 683 -3.97 24.72 25.79
N ILE A 684 -3.02 25.62 25.61
CA ILE A 684 -1.69 25.37 25.05
C ILE A 684 -0.83 24.71 26.12
N ASN A 685 -0.27 23.55 25.79
CA ASN A 685 0.59 22.83 26.73
C ASN A 685 1.73 23.73 27.24
N ASN A 686 1.99 23.67 28.54
CA ASN A 686 2.98 24.51 29.23
C ASN A 686 2.70 26.04 29.18
N LEU A 687 1.49 26.49 28.81
CA LEU A 687 1.10 27.91 28.86
C LEU A 687 -0.25 28.08 29.58
N ASN A 688 -0.26 28.72 30.75
CA ASN A 688 -1.49 28.85 31.55
C ASN A 688 -2.55 29.72 30.84
N PRO A 689 -3.77 29.22 30.60
CA PRO A 689 -4.82 29.95 29.86
C PRO A 689 -5.43 31.14 30.61
N ILE A 690 -5.32 31.16 31.95
CA ILE A 690 -5.85 32.23 32.79
C ILE A 690 -4.83 33.37 32.86
N TRP A 691 -3.59 33.06 33.20
CA TRP A 691 -2.54 34.06 33.39
C TRP A 691 -2.10 34.71 32.08
N HIS A 692 -2.07 33.92 30.99
CA HIS A 692 -1.59 34.39 29.68
C HIS A 692 -2.72 34.52 28.66
N ARG A 693 -3.92 34.92 29.10
CA ARG A 693 -5.12 35.04 28.24
C ARG A 693 -4.88 35.88 26.98
N ASP A 694 -4.10 36.95 27.09
CA ASP A 694 -3.78 37.83 25.96
C ASP A 694 -2.78 37.20 24.99
N MET A 695 -1.84 36.39 25.48
CA MET A 695 -0.95 35.56 24.65
C MET A 695 -1.76 34.58 23.79
N TYR A 696 -2.79 33.93 24.35
CA TYR A 696 -3.66 33.03 23.57
C TYR A 696 -4.36 33.75 22.42
N LYS A 697 -4.93 34.94 22.69
CA LYS A 697 -5.55 35.77 21.64
C LYS A 697 -4.53 36.19 20.58
N CYS A 698 -3.30 36.49 21.00
CA CYS A 698 -2.21 36.85 20.11
C CYS A 698 -1.80 35.67 19.22
N ILE A 699 -1.55 34.50 19.80
CA ILE A 699 -1.22 33.25 19.08
C ILE A 699 -2.33 32.89 18.08
N ALA A 700 -3.61 33.00 18.47
CA ALA A 700 -4.73 32.76 17.57
C ALA A 700 -4.72 33.71 16.35
N LYS A 701 -4.45 35.00 16.58
CA LYS A 701 -4.33 36.00 15.50
C LYS A 701 -3.12 35.77 14.61
N ILE A 702 -1.99 35.33 15.16
CA ILE A 702 -0.82 34.95 14.37
C ILE A 702 -1.15 33.70 13.55
N PHE A 703 -1.74 32.68 14.15
CA PHE A 703 -2.12 31.45 13.44
C PHE A 703 -3.12 31.73 12.30
N LYS A 704 -4.06 32.68 12.48
CA LYS A 704 -4.92 33.18 11.39
C LYS A 704 -4.10 33.62 10.16
N CYS A 705 -2.96 34.27 10.36
CA CYS A 705 -2.08 34.68 9.26
C CYS A 705 -1.40 33.48 8.56
N PHE A 706 -1.20 32.38 9.28
CA PHE A 706 -0.64 31.13 8.75
C PHE A 706 -1.67 30.26 8.02
N VAL A 707 -2.97 30.41 8.28
CA VAL A 707 -4.04 29.63 7.62
C VAL A 707 -3.89 29.62 6.08
N PRO A 708 -3.84 30.77 5.38
CA PRO A 708 -3.68 30.77 3.92
C PRO A 708 -2.31 30.22 3.44
N MET A 709 -1.27 30.30 4.28
CA MET A 709 0.03 29.68 3.98
C MET A 709 -0.07 28.16 4.01
N PHE A 710 -0.73 27.61 5.04
CA PHE A 710 -1.00 26.18 5.15
C PHE A 710 -1.91 25.69 4.02
N GLU A 711 -2.97 26.42 3.67
CA GLU A 711 -3.82 26.11 2.51
C GLU A 711 -3.01 26.04 1.21
N SER A 712 -2.09 26.99 1.00
CA SER A 712 -1.18 27.01 -0.16
C SER A 712 -0.25 25.79 -0.18
N LEU A 713 0.33 25.45 0.97
CA LEU A 713 1.17 24.28 1.14
C LEU A 713 0.39 22.99 0.82
N PHE A 714 -0.78 22.81 1.43
CA PHE A 714 -1.60 21.62 1.31
C PHE A 714 -2.09 21.38 -0.11
N ARG A 715 -2.47 22.45 -0.82
CA ARG A 715 -2.82 22.37 -2.25
C ARG A 715 -1.69 21.77 -3.11
N THR A 716 -0.43 21.96 -2.72
CA THR A 716 0.74 21.46 -3.46
C THR A 716 1.31 20.13 -2.94
N MET A 717 0.73 19.55 -1.90
CA MET A 717 1.24 18.32 -1.28
C MET A 717 0.64 17.03 -1.85
N ASP A 718 -0.54 17.08 -2.47
CA ASP A 718 -1.16 15.92 -3.11
C ASP A 718 -1.99 16.30 -4.36
N PRO A 719 -1.55 15.95 -5.59
CA PRO A 719 -0.26 15.31 -5.88
C PRO A 719 0.92 16.22 -5.51
N VAL A 720 2.04 15.59 -5.13
CA VAL A 720 3.26 16.30 -4.71
C VAL A 720 3.79 17.13 -5.86
N PHE A 721 3.68 18.46 -5.74
CA PHE A 721 4.14 19.37 -6.75
C PHE A 721 5.69 19.48 -6.75
N ARG A 722 6.30 19.38 -7.94
CA ARG A 722 7.74 19.57 -8.16
C ARG A 722 7.96 20.71 -9.14
N TYR A 723 9.02 21.50 -8.95
CA TYR A 723 9.37 22.56 -9.90
C TYR A 723 9.66 21.99 -11.29
N ILE A 724 10.21 20.79 -11.40
CA ILE A 724 10.39 20.16 -12.70
C ILE A 724 10.31 18.63 -12.60
N ASP A 725 9.49 18.02 -13.45
CA ASP A 725 9.45 16.56 -13.61
C ASP A 725 9.84 16.19 -15.04
N ILE A 726 11.03 15.63 -15.22
CA ILE A 726 11.49 15.12 -16.50
C ILE A 726 11.15 13.64 -16.51
N HIS A 727 10.14 13.24 -17.30
CA HIS A 727 9.91 11.84 -17.58
C HIS A 727 11.11 11.26 -18.31
N ASN A 728 11.92 10.53 -17.57
CA ASN A 728 13.09 9.88 -18.12
C ASN A 728 12.59 8.62 -18.84
N ASP A 729 12.40 8.74 -20.15
CA ASP A 729 11.86 7.68 -20.99
C ASP A 729 12.91 6.57 -21.14
N THR A 730 13.07 5.75 -20.10
CA THR A 730 13.99 4.61 -20.05
C THR A 730 13.71 3.60 -21.17
N ASN A 731 12.53 3.69 -21.81
CA ASN A 731 12.15 2.95 -23.01
C ASN A 731 13.04 3.21 -24.23
N ARG A 732 13.83 4.30 -24.27
CA ARG A 732 14.85 4.50 -25.31
C ARG A 732 16.17 3.79 -25.06
N TYR A 733 16.36 3.22 -23.86
CA TYR A 733 17.52 2.39 -23.55
C TYR A 733 17.24 0.96 -24.00
N LYS A 734 17.45 0.64 -25.29
CA LYS A 734 17.55 -0.77 -25.71
C LYS A 734 18.88 -1.34 -25.17
N PRO A 735 18.87 -2.30 -24.23
CA PRO A 735 20.11 -2.99 -23.91
C PRO A 735 20.62 -3.70 -25.18
N PRO A 736 21.93 -3.81 -25.41
CA PRO A 736 22.41 -4.68 -26.47
C PRO A 736 21.97 -6.12 -26.14
N ASN A 737 21.48 -6.85 -27.16
CA ASN A 737 21.36 -8.31 -27.09
C ASN A 737 22.68 -8.87 -26.55
N ARG A 738 22.68 -9.41 -25.35
CA ARG A 738 23.80 -10.21 -24.87
C ARG A 738 23.74 -11.54 -25.60
N SER A 739 24.49 -11.66 -26.70
CA SER A 739 24.94 -12.94 -27.20
C SER A 739 25.89 -13.53 -26.16
N ASN A 740 25.52 -14.65 -25.54
CA ASN A 740 26.44 -15.45 -24.76
C ASN A 740 27.39 -16.15 -25.74
N HIS A 741 28.58 -15.61 -25.97
CA HIS A 741 29.74 -16.42 -26.30
C HIS A 741 30.98 -15.74 -25.71
N ASP A 742 31.65 -16.52 -24.86
CA ASP A 742 32.99 -16.27 -24.34
C ASP A 742 34.02 -16.16 -25.48
N ASP A 743 35.15 -15.54 -25.15
CA ASP A 743 36.39 -15.40 -25.90
C ASP A 743 36.48 -14.23 -26.90
N MET A 744 36.78 -13.03 -26.38
CA MET A 744 37.87 -12.19 -26.93
C MET A 744 38.27 -11.06 -25.96
N GLU A 745 39.57 -10.77 -25.97
CA GLU A 745 40.32 -9.87 -25.10
C GLU A 745 39.68 -8.50 -24.82
N LEU A 746 39.84 -8.06 -23.57
CA LEU A 746 39.61 -6.68 -23.10
C LEU A 746 40.55 -5.71 -23.81
N ASP A 747 40.14 -5.19 -24.97
CA ASP A 747 40.68 -3.92 -25.43
C ASP A 747 39.65 -3.09 -26.21
N THR A 748 39.55 -1.82 -25.82
CA THR A 748 38.58 -0.77 -26.24
C THR A 748 37.17 -0.84 -25.62
N GLN A 749 37.03 -0.26 -24.41
CA GLN A 749 35.75 0.26 -23.93
C GLN A 749 35.19 1.28 -24.92
N VAL A 750 34.24 0.86 -25.76
CA VAL A 750 33.40 1.80 -26.51
C VAL A 750 32.49 2.49 -25.49
N ILE A 751 32.89 3.68 -25.04
CA ILE A 751 32.09 4.58 -24.21
C ILE A 751 30.86 4.97 -25.03
N ARG A 752 29.73 4.30 -24.81
CA ARG A 752 28.44 4.77 -25.34
C ARG A 752 28.06 6.07 -24.61
N PRO A 753 27.58 7.11 -25.31
CA PRO A 753 27.17 8.34 -24.67
C PRO A 753 26.00 8.06 -23.72
N VAL A 754 26.18 8.39 -22.45
CA VAL A 754 25.10 8.42 -21.47
C VAL A 754 24.06 9.43 -21.97
N TYR A 755 22.83 8.98 -22.22
CA TYR A 755 21.73 9.90 -22.51
C TYR A 755 21.42 10.68 -21.24
N VAL A 756 21.92 11.92 -21.17
CA VAL A 756 21.61 12.88 -20.12
C VAL A 756 20.28 13.53 -20.50
N PRO A 757 19.23 13.40 -19.68
CA PRO A 757 17.94 14.00 -19.99
C PRO A 757 18.06 15.51 -20.14
N THR A 758 17.54 16.05 -21.23
CA THR A 758 17.48 17.48 -21.49
C THR A 758 16.26 18.09 -20.82
N LEU A 759 16.38 19.35 -20.40
CA LEU A 759 15.25 20.14 -19.93
C LEU A 759 14.23 20.32 -21.09
N PRO A 760 12.92 20.36 -20.79
CA PRO A 760 11.91 20.67 -21.79
C PRO A 760 12.10 22.10 -22.34
N GLU A 761 11.65 22.34 -23.56
CA GLU A 761 11.72 23.68 -24.18
C GLU A 761 10.73 24.67 -23.55
N HIS A 762 9.58 24.17 -23.06
CA HIS A 762 8.52 24.94 -22.45
C HIS A 762 8.08 24.36 -21.11
N PHE A 763 7.59 25.21 -20.21
CA PHE A 763 7.07 24.80 -18.92
C PHE A 763 5.62 24.31 -19.03
N GLU A 764 5.41 23.02 -18.79
CA GLU A 764 4.07 22.43 -18.66
C GLU A 764 3.64 22.42 -17.19
N SER A 765 2.55 23.11 -16.89
CA SER A 765 2.02 23.22 -15.53
C SER A 765 1.14 22.02 -15.17
N SER A 766 1.46 21.33 -14.08
CA SER A 766 0.57 20.33 -13.46
C SER A 766 -0.40 20.93 -12.43
N TYR A 767 -0.30 22.23 -12.15
CA TYR A 767 -1.06 22.90 -11.08
C TYR A 767 -2.57 22.95 -11.33
N GLU A 768 -3.02 22.90 -12.58
CA GLU A 768 -4.46 22.91 -12.91
C GLU A 768 -5.20 21.68 -12.36
N SER A 769 -4.46 20.61 -12.05
CA SER A 769 -5.01 19.38 -11.46
C SER A 769 -5.20 19.45 -9.93
N ALA A 770 -4.57 20.42 -9.24
CA ALA A 770 -4.59 20.52 -7.78
C ALA A 770 -5.89 21.17 -7.27
N LYS A 771 -6.64 20.46 -6.42
CA LYS A 771 -7.88 20.97 -5.84
C LYS A 771 -7.60 22.09 -4.83
N PRO A 772 -8.37 23.18 -4.81
CA PRO A 772 -8.30 24.17 -3.75
C PRO A 772 -8.55 23.51 -2.39
N VAL A 773 -7.68 23.78 -1.41
CA VAL A 773 -7.84 23.33 -0.02
C VAL A 773 -8.30 24.53 0.79
N SER A 774 -9.36 24.38 1.60
CA SER A 774 -9.73 25.37 2.60
C SER A 774 -9.76 24.74 3.99
N LEU A 775 -9.18 25.45 4.95
CA LEU A 775 -9.19 25.06 6.36
C LEU A 775 -10.36 25.70 7.12
N ARG A 776 -11.18 26.54 6.47
CA ARG A 776 -12.35 27.17 7.10
C ARG A 776 -13.35 26.10 7.55
N GLY A 777 -13.89 26.27 8.76
CA GLY A 777 -14.78 25.30 9.39
C GLY A 777 -14.07 24.08 10.00
N CYS A 778 -12.76 23.92 9.79
CA CYS A 778 -12.01 22.77 10.27
C CYS A 778 -11.55 22.95 11.72
N ASN A 779 -11.50 21.84 12.46
CA ASN A 779 -10.77 21.75 13.72
C ASN A 779 -9.38 21.17 13.45
N LEU A 780 -8.35 21.79 14.02
CA LEU A 780 -6.96 21.42 13.83
C LEU A 780 -6.32 21.11 15.18
N GLN A 781 -5.42 20.14 15.21
CA GLN A 781 -4.57 19.88 16.36
C GLN A 781 -3.20 20.52 16.11
N VAL A 782 -2.81 21.46 16.96
CA VAL A 782 -1.59 22.26 16.79
C VAL A 782 -0.74 22.22 18.05
N ILE A 783 0.52 21.82 17.90
CA ILE A 783 1.53 21.91 18.96
C ILE A 783 2.22 23.27 18.80
N VAL A 784 2.21 24.07 19.86
CA VAL A 784 2.83 25.41 19.87
C VAL A 784 4.15 25.34 20.63
N LYS A 785 5.19 25.94 20.07
CA LYS A 785 6.50 26.07 20.72
C LYS A 785 6.99 27.51 20.57
N LEU A 786 7.57 28.04 21.63
CA LEU A 786 8.16 29.39 21.65
C LEU A 786 9.61 29.27 22.13
N THR A 787 10.54 29.58 21.25
CA THR A 787 11.98 29.40 21.47
C THR A 787 12.70 30.74 21.42
N ASN A 788 13.59 30.99 22.38
CA ASN A 788 14.51 32.11 22.39
C ASN A 788 15.95 31.57 22.42
N ILE A 789 16.75 31.93 21.42
CA ILE A 789 18.17 31.59 21.32
C ILE A 789 18.96 32.87 21.60
N GLN A 790 19.77 32.89 22.66
CA GLN A 790 20.57 34.05 23.04
C GLN A 790 22.06 33.76 22.86
N LEU A 791 22.73 34.63 22.10
CA LEU A 791 24.18 34.64 21.91
C LEU A 791 24.77 35.79 22.71
N THR A 792 25.91 35.52 23.34
CA THR A 792 26.66 36.52 24.12
C THR A 792 28.09 36.57 23.62
N PRO A 793 28.84 37.65 23.87
CA PRO A 793 30.25 37.71 23.50
C PRO A 793 31.09 36.53 24.05
N SER A 794 30.69 35.93 25.18
CA SER A 794 31.34 34.73 25.75
C SER A 794 30.89 33.41 25.12
N LYS A 795 29.71 33.38 24.48
CA LYS A 795 29.16 32.25 23.70
C LYS A 795 28.63 32.76 22.36
N PRO A 796 29.52 33.15 21.42
CA PRO A 796 29.13 33.94 20.25
C PRO A 796 28.56 33.12 19.09
N LYS A 797 28.52 31.78 19.20
CA LYS A 797 28.15 30.88 18.10
C LYS A 797 27.12 29.83 18.49
N TYR A 798 26.04 29.78 17.72
CA TYR A 798 25.06 28.71 17.74
C TYR A 798 25.54 27.55 16.86
N LYS A 799 25.61 26.34 17.41
CA LYS A 799 26.10 25.17 16.66
C LYS A 799 25.00 24.61 15.76
N LYS A 800 25.41 24.13 14.58
CA LYS A 800 24.56 23.42 13.61
C LYS A 800 23.89 22.21 14.26
N LYS A 801 22.61 22.00 13.97
CA LYS A 801 21.87 20.79 14.38
C LYS A 801 22.11 19.62 13.43
N ASN A 802 21.75 18.41 13.87
CA ASN A 802 21.69 17.24 13.00
C ASN A 802 20.44 17.27 12.12
N TRP A 803 20.46 16.49 11.03
CA TRP A 803 19.28 16.27 10.20
C TRP A 803 18.19 15.56 10.99
N HIS A 804 16.98 16.13 11.01
CA HIS A 804 15.84 15.59 11.73
C HIS A 804 14.51 15.97 11.06
N ASN A 805 13.48 15.18 11.35
CA ASN A 805 12.08 15.55 11.13
C ASN A 805 11.48 15.99 12.48
N GLU A 806 10.37 16.69 12.46
CA GLU A 806 9.70 17.11 13.69
C GLU A 806 8.81 16.00 14.24
N GLY A 807 9.05 15.66 15.50
CA GLY A 807 8.30 14.64 16.22
C GLY A 807 8.49 13.21 15.71
N SER A 808 7.71 12.31 16.30
CA SER A 808 7.65 10.89 15.92
C SER A 808 6.38 10.57 15.14
N ALA A 809 6.30 9.41 14.49
CA ALA A 809 5.16 9.05 13.66
C ALA A 809 3.83 9.07 14.44
N ASN A 810 3.86 8.80 15.75
CA ASN A 810 2.68 8.87 16.61
C ASN A 810 2.14 10.28 16.87
N GLU A 811 2.93 11.32 16.63
CA GLU A 811 2.51 12.71 16.77
C GLU A 811 1.83 13.23 15.49
N SER A 812 1.89 12.45 14.39
CA SER A 812 1.20 12.72 13.12
C SER A 812 1.39 14.14 12.56
N ILE A 813 2.53 14.77 12.82
CA ILE A 813 2.84 16.12 12.33
C ILE A 813 2.99 16.08 10.81
N ALA A 814 2.14 16.84 10.12
CA ALA A 814 2.11 16.93 8.66
C ALA A 814 2.79 18.19 8.12
N ALA A 815 2.73 19.30 8.86
CA ALA A 815 3.32 20.57 8.45
C ALA A 815 3.86 21.39 9.63
N ILE A 816 4.83 22.24 9.32
CA ILE A 816 5.49 23.14 10.25
C ILE A 816 5.29 24.57 9.77
N GLY A 817 4.91 25.47 10.68
CA GLY A 817 4.93 26.92 10.48
C GLY A 817 5.92 27.58 11.44
N LEU A 818 6.75 28.47 10.93
CA LEU A 818 7.76 29.22 11.68
C LEU A 818 7.54 30.71 11.53
N TYR A 819 7.60 31.45 12.63
CA TYR A 819 7.64 32.91 12.65
C TYR A 819 8.89 33.38 13.40
N TYR A 820 9.85 33.93 12.66
CA TYR A 820 11.06 34.56 13.21
C TYR A 820 10.73 36.01 13.57
N TYR A 821 10.16 36.19 14.76
CA TYR A 821 9.52 37.46 15.12
C TYR A 821 10.50 38.52 15.63
N ASP A 822 11.63 38.10 16.19
CA ASP A 822 12.64 39.01 16.73
C ASP A 822 14.03 38.41 16.55
N VAL A 823 14.77 38.92 15.58
CA VAL A 823 16.12 38.48 15.21
C VAL A 823 17.04 39.69 15.15
N GLU A 824 18.01 39.76 16.07
CA GLU A 824 18.88 40.92 16.23
C GLU A 824 20.33 40.50 16.45
N ASN A 825 21.25 41.27 15.86
CA ASN A 825 22.71 41.12 16.00
C ASN A 825 23.26 39.70 15.77
N ILE A 826 22.69 38.96 14.82
CA ILE A 826 23.20 37.64 14.40
C ILE A 826 23.29 37.56 12.88
N THR A 827 24.15 36.66 12.38
CA THR A 827 24.13 36.28 10.98
C THR A 827 22.79 35.61 10.63
N THR A 828 22.27 35.88 9.42
CA THR A 828 20.95 35.40 8.99
C THR A 828 20.83 33.87 9.13
N PRO A 829 19.91 33.36 9.96
CA PRO A 829 19.75 31.92 10.12
C PRO A 829 19.27 31.26 8.82
N LYS A 830 19.63 29.98 8.64
CA LYS A 830 19.29 29.19 7.45
C LYS A 830 18.80 27.79 7.82
N LEU A 831 17.81 27.31 7.08
CA LEU A 831 17.27 25.94 7.17
C LEU A 831 17.62 25.18 5.89
N ASP A 832 18.40 24.12 6.02
CA ASP A 832 18.66 23.18 4.92
C ASP A 832 17.56 22.12 4.87
N TYR A 833 17.23 21.65 3.66
CA TYR A 833 16.23 20.60 3.45
C TYR A 833 16.80 19.46 2.59
N ARG A 834 16.39 18.22 2.89
CA ARG A 834 16.63 17.04 2.06
C ARG A 834 15.40 16.13 2.02
N GLU A 835 15.28 15.37 0.95
CA GLU A 835 14.23 14.38 0.74
C GLU A 835 14.85 12.99 0.56
N ALA A 836 14.17 11.96 1.07
CA ALA A 836 14.53 10.58 0.82
C ALA A 836 14.03 10.13 -0.55
N VAL A 837 14.87 9.44 -1.31
CA VAL A 837 14.57 9.02 -2.68
C VAL A 837 14.63 7.51 -2.84
N ASP A 838 13.70 6.92 -3.60
CA ASP A 838 13.70 5.48 -3.86
C ASP A 838 14.46 5.09 -5.13
N ARG A 839 14.74 3.80 -5.22
CA ARG A 839 15.30 3.14 -6.40
C ARG A 839 14.24 3.00 -7.48
N PHE A 840 14.62 3.27 -8.73
CA PHE A 840 13.82 2.84 -9.89
C PHE A 840 13.88 1.31 -10.05
N GLU A 841 12.83 0.72 -10.63
CA GLU A 841 12.71 -0.71 -10.88
C GLU A 841 13.93 -1.29 -11.62
N TYR A 842 14.24 -2.54 -11.30
CA TYR A 842 15.58 -3.15 -11.32
C TYR A 842 16.18 -3.46 -12.70
N GLN A 843 15.77 -2.79 -13.78
CA GLN A 843 16.18 -3.20 -15.13
C GLN A 843 16.79 -2.01 -15.89
N ILE A 844 18.04 -2.19 -16.35
CA ILE A 844 18.65 -1.59 -17.55
C ILE A 844 19.75 -0.50 -17.39
N ALA A 845 19.98 0.15 -16.25
CA ALA A 845 21.01 1.21 -16.19
C ALA A 845 22.40 0.73 -15.68
N SER A 846 23.46 0.98 -16.46
CA SER A 846 24.88 0.74 -16.07
C SER A 846 25.33 1.68 -14.94
N ASN A 847 26.35 1.31 -14.17
CA ASN A 847 26.91 2.16 -13.08
C ASN A 847 27.30 3.59 -13.55
N MET A 848 27.69 3.76 -14.82
CA MET A 848 27.97 5.09 -15.41
C MET A 848 26.73 5.97 -15.51
N TYR A 849 25.57 5.40 -15.89
CA TYR A 849 24.32 6.16 -16.02
C TYR A 849 23.89 6.78 -14.68
N TRP A 850 24.03 6.05 -13.58
CA TRP A 850 23.69 6.55 -12.24
C TRP A 850 24.57 7.72 -11.78
N LYS A 851 25.87 7.64 -12.05
CA LYS A 851 26.82 8.70 -11.71
C LYS A 851 26.60 9.94 -12.56
N ASP A 852 26.46 9.77 -13.88
CA ASP A 852 26.42 10.88 -14.83
C ASP A 852 25.04 11.53 -14.94
N VAL A 853 23.96 10.79 -14.68
CA VAL A 853 22.57 11.32 -14.73
C VAL A 853 22.05 11.74 -13.35
N TYR A 854 22.35 11.02 -12.28
CA TYR A 854 21.78 11.27 -10.95
C TYR A 854 22.83 11.72 -9.91
N GLY A 855 24.12 11.70 -10.24
CA GLY A 855 25.18 12.03 -9.29
C GLY A 855 25.44 10.96 -8.24
N ILE A 856 24.92 9.74 -8.43
CA ILE A 856 25.08 8.62 -7.50
C ILE A 856 26.38 7.91 -7.83
N ILE A 857 27.41 8.13 -7.03
CA ILE A 857 28.80 7.76 -7.35
C ILE A 857 29.06 6.27 -7.09
N ASN A 858 28.49 5.71 -6.01
CA ASN A 858 28.79 4.34 -5.56
C ASN A 858 27.68 3.74 -4.67
N ARG A 859 27.88 2.48 -4.26
CA ARG A 859 26.96 1.70 -3.40
C ARG A 859 26.72 2.33 -2.02
N GLU A 860 27.65 3.16 -1.56
CA GLU A 860 27.64 3.84 -0.26
C GLU A 860 26.95 5.22 -0.33
N SER A 861 26.53 5.67 -1.51
CA SER A 861 25.83 6.94 -1.65
C SER A 861 24.48 6.87 -0.93
N PRO A 862 24.18 7.82 -0.02
CA PRO A 862 22.97 7.77 0.77
C PRO A 862 21.73 8.04 -0.10
N ARG A 863 20.60 7.42 0.24
CA ARG A 863 19.30 7.55 -0.46
C ARG A 863 18.57 8.87 -0.15
N ASN A 864 19.27 9.99 -0.26
CA ASN A 864 18.67 11.31 -0.12
C ASN A 864 19.20 12.30 -1.15
N GLN A 865 18.42 13.35 -1.41
CA GLN A 865 18.84 14.48 -2.22
C GLN A 865 18.65 15.79 -1.44
N TYR A 866 19.69 16.60 -1.44
CA TYR A 866 19.64 17.96 -0.92
C TYR A 866 18.73 18.81 -1.80
N LEU A 867 17.67 19.38 -1.20
CA LEU A 867 16.67 20.16 -1.91
C LEU A 867 17.03 21.64 -1.99
N GLY A 868 17.75 22.18 -1.01
CA GLY A 868 18.08 23.60 -0.95
C GLY A 868 18.08 24.14 0.48
N SER A 869 18.23 25.46 0.60
CA SER A 869 18.20 26.17 1.87
C SER A 869 17.22 27.34 1.82
N LEU A 870 16.55 27.61 2.93
CA LEU A 870 15.71 28.79 3.16
C LEU A 870 16.38 29.72 4.17
N GLU A 871 16.55 30.99 3.81
CA GLU A 871 16.95 32.03 4.77
C GLU A 871 15.74 32.52 5.54
N VAL A 872 15.90 32.70 6.87
CA VAL A 872 14.81 33.07 7.78
C VAL A 872 15.18 34.34 8.54
N SER A 873 14.96 35.48 7.87
CA SER A 873 15.23 36.82 8.41
C SER A 873 14.19 37.28 9.42
N ASN A 874 14.48 38.37 10.12
CA ASN A 874 13.53 39.03 11.01
C ASN A 874 12.20 39.32 10.29
N GLY A 875 11.07 39.03 10.95
CA GLY A 875 9.73 39.24 10.42
C GLY A 875 9.22 38.20 9.42
N ARG A 876 10.05 37.22 9.03
CA ARG A 876 9.67 36.18 8.05
C ARG A 876 8.84 35.08 8.70
N CYS A 877 7.71 34.78 8.05
CA CYS A 877 6.94 33.55 8.27
C CYS A 877 7.29 32.53 7.18
N ALA A 878 7.39 31.25 7.53
CA ALA A 878 7.62 30.16 6.60
C ALA A 878 6.78 28.93 6.95
N VAL A 879 6.28 28.21 5.94
CA VAL A 879 5.65 26.90 6.11
C VAL A 879 6.27 25.85 5.21
N TYR A 880 6.37 24.61 5.69
CA TYR A 880 6.90 23.47 4.94
C TYR A 880 6.33 22.14 5.47
N PRO A 881 6.34 21.04 4.67
CA PRO A 881 5.85 19.74 5.10
C PRO A 881 6.89 19.02 5.97
N ASN A 882 6.43 18.22 6.93
CA ASN A 882 7.31 17.43 7.79
C ASN A 882 8.02 16.25 7.07
N ARG A 883 7.61 15.96 5.83
CA ARG A 883 8.26 14.99 4.93
C ARG A 883 9.73 15.33 4.71
N TYR A 884 10.03 16.62 4.57
CA TYR A 884 11.39 17.04 4.34
C TYR A 884 12.17 17.02 5.64
N GLN A 885 13.25 16.26 5.63
CA GLN A 885 14.18 16.30 6.73
C GLN A 885 14.93 17.62 6.63
N HIS A 886 14.99 18.34 7.74
CA HIS A 886 15.54 19.67 7.75
C HIS A 886 16.65 19.79 8.79
N LYS A 887 17.43 20.87 8.67
CA LYS A 887 18.60 21.11 9.49
C LYS A 887 18.91 22.59 9.62
N GLU A 888 18.81 23.10 10.83
CA GLU A 888 19.25 24.44 11.20
C GLU A 888 20.77 24.58 11.07
N GLN A 889 21.23 25.56 10.29
CA GLN A 889 22.64 25.93 10.17
C GLN A 889 23.14 26.69 11.41
N SER A 890 24.45 26.67 11.61
CA SER A 890 25.09 27.53 12.60
C SER A 890 24.98 29.00 12.21
N PHE A 891 24.69 29.86 13.17
CA PHE A 891 24.80 31.31 13.06
C PHE A 891 25.60 31.85 14.26
N GLU A 892 26.09 33.07 14.14
CA GLU A 892 26.97 33.72 15.11
C GLU A 892 26.66 35.22 15.20
N LEU A 893 27.20 35.88 16.22
CA LEU A 893 27.02 37.33 16.39
C LEU A 893 27.52 38.10 15.16
N ALA A 894 26.72 39.05 14.69
CA ALA A 894 27.11 39.94 13.60
C ALA A 894 28.13 40.97 14.08
N ASP A 895 27.88 41.59 15.23
CA ASP A 895 28.84 42.33 16.04
C ASP A 895 29.23 41.47 17.27
N PRO A 896 30.44 40.90 17.31
CA PRO A 896 30.91 40.06 18.41
C PRO A 896 30.98 40.76 19.77
N THR A 897 30.90 42.09 19.82
CA THR A 897 30.99 42.88 21.07
C THR A 897 29.65 43.04 21.78
N GLN A 898 28.53 42.85 21.07
CA GLN A 898 27.18 43.00 21.59
C GLN A 898 26.48 41.64 21.68
N PRO A 899 25.54 41.45 22.62
CA PRO A 899 24.67 40.28 22.60
C PRO A 899 23.75 40.30 21.36
N GLY A 900 23.23 39.13 21.01
CA GLY A 900 22.29 38.98 19.90
C GLY A 900 21.33 37.82 20.16
N HIS A 901 20.20 37.79 19.47
CA HIS A 901 19.17 36.79 19.71
C HIS A 901 18.39 36.40 18.47
N CYS A 902 17.75 35.24 18.57
CA CYS A 902 16.80 34.73 17.59
C CYS A 902 15.60 34.15 18.35
N LYS A 903 14.45 34.80 18.20
CA LYS A 903 13.20 34.36 18.83
C LYS A 903 12.21 33.84 17.78
N ILE A 904 11.67 32.66 18.04
CA ILE A 904 10.90 31.88 17.07
C ILE A 904 9.60 31.38 17.72
N LEU A 905 8.47 31.62 17.06
CA LEU A 905 7.20 30.95 17.33
C LEU A 905 6.98 29.87 16.29
N THR A 906 6.76 28.64 16.73
CA THR A 906 6.60 27.46 15.87
C THR A 906 5.24 26.81 16.09
N PHE A 907 4.59 26.46 14.98
CA PHE A 907 3.38 25.66 14.93
C PHE A 907 3.67 24.32 14.26
N PHE A 908 3.44 23.22 14.96
CA PHE A 908 3.42 21.89 14.35
C PHE A 908 1.97 21.46 14.16
N VAL A 909 1.52 21.37 12.91
CA VAL A 909 0.16 21.00 12.55
C VAL A 909 0.09 19.49 12.40
N VAL A 910 -0.71 18.86 13.26
CA VAL A 910 -1.04 17.43 13.17
C VAL A 910 -1.97 17.23 11.97
N ASN A 911 -1.83 16.10 11.27
CA ASN A 911 -2.65 15.78 10.11
C ASN A 911 -4.15 15.93 10.42
N PRO A 912 -4.89 16.84 9.74
CA PRO A 912 -6.28 17.16 10.06
C PRO A 912 -7.25 15.99 9.96
N ALA A 913 -6.95 14.97 9.14
CA ALA A 913 -7.76 13.76 9.02
C ALA A 913 -7.62 12.81 10.21
N TYR A 914 -6.68 13.07 11.12
CA TYR A 914 -6.40 12.22 12.28
C TYR A 914 -6.50 13.02 13.58
N ARG A 915 -6.87 12.32 14.65
CA ARG A 915 -6.97 12.87 16.00
C ARG A 915 -6.11 12.08 16.96
N ILE A 916 -5.22 12.78 17.65
CA ILE A 916 -4.37 12.22 18.71
C ILE A 916 -4.79 12.77 20.08
N VAL A 917 -4.25 12.21 21.17
CA VAL A 917 -4.51 12.74 22.53
C VAL A 917 -4.08 14.20 22.60
N SER A 918 -4.93 15.09 23.11
CA SER A 918 -4.70 16.55 23.10
C SER A 918 -5.06 17.18 24.45
N THR A 919 -4.81 18.48 24.60
CA THR A 919 -5.18 19.22 25.82
C THR A 919 -6.70 19.33 26.05
N ALA A 920 -7.54 18.97 25.07
CA ALA A 920 -8.98 18.78 25.31
C ALA A 920 -9.30 17.44 26.00
N HIS A 921 -8.34 16.51 26.02
CA HIS A 921 -8.45 15.21 26.66
C HIS A 921 -7.79 15.20 28.03
N VAL A 922 -6.62 15.82 28.15
CA VAL A 922 -5.78 15.80 29.36
C VAL A 922 -6.01 17.06 30.17
N ALA A 923 -6.38 16.94 31.44
CA ALA A 923 -6.45 18.09 32.35
C ALA A 923 -5.06 18.71 32.58
N PRO A 924 -4.94 19.99 32.99
CA PRO A 924 -3.66 20.58 33.33
C PRO A 924 -2.83 19.72 34.29
N GLN A 925 -1.61 19.37 33.89
CA GLN A 925 -0.72 18.53 34.70
C GLN A 925 0.12 19.37 35.68
N GLN A 926 0.15 20.69 35.51
CA GLN A 926 0.98 21.62 36.29
C GLN A 926 0.35 21.89 37.68
N PRO A 927 1.05 21.58 38.80
CA PRO A 927 0.53 21.77 40.15
C PRO A 927 0.11 23.22 40.42
N GLN A 928 0.95 24.18 40.00
CA GLN A 928 0.74 25.60 40.26
C GLN A 928 -0.48 26.19 39.55
N TRP A 929 -1.05 25.51 38.55
CA TRP A 929 -2.28 25.98 37.88
C TRP A 929 -3.51 25.82 38.78
N TYR A 930 -3.46 24.88 39.74
CA TYR A 930 -4.53 24.62 40.70
C TYR A 930 -4.57 25.63 41.87
N ASN A 931 -3.49 26.37 42.12
CA ASN A 931 -3.41 27.35 43.21
C ASN A 931 -4.54 28.38 43.14
N SER A 932 -4.86 28.88 41.96
CA SER A 932 -5.97 29.85 41.75
C SER A 932 -7.36 29.28 42.07
N SER A 933 -7.51 27.95 42.08
CA SER A 933 -8.73 27.27 42.53
C SER A 933 -8.71 27.04 44.04
N LEU A 934 -7.53 26.75 44.62
CA LEU A 934 -7.32 26.59 46.05
C LEU A 934 -7.45 27.91 46.82
N ASP A 935 -7.12 29.05 46.19
CA ASP A 935 -7.36 30.41 46.70
C ASP A 935 -8.80 30.64 47.18
N LYS A 936 -9.77 29.93 46.60
CA LYS A 936 -11.19 30.04 46.93
C LYS A 936 -11.67 29.06 48.00
N THR A 937 -10.76 28.26 48.54
CA THR A 937 -11.03 27.22 49.53
C THR A 937 -10.48 27.64 50.90
N PRO A 938 -11.01 27.10 52.02
CA PRO A 938 -10.51 27.41 53.36
C PRO A 938 -9.14 26.77 53.68
N ILE A 939 -8.38 26.38 52.65
CA ILE A 939 -7.11 25.67 52.76
C ILE A 939 -5.98 26.71 52.83
N PRO A 940 -5.15 26.70 53.89
CA PRO A 940 -3.99 27.60 53.99
C PRO A 940 -3.01 27.45 52.81
N PRO A 941 -2.44 28.55 52.28
CA PRO A 941 -1.47 28.53 51.18
C PRO A 941 -0.27 27.61 51.41
N GLU A 942 0.13 27.44 52.67
CA GLU A 942 1.25 26.57 53.07
C GLU A 942 1.00 25.09 52.71
N LEU A 943 -0.27 24.68 52.58
CA LEU A 943 -0.65 23.29 52.28
C LEU A 943 -0.99 23.05 50.80
N TRP A 944 -1.01 24.08 49.94
CA TRP A 944 -1.42 23.90 48.54
C TRP A 944 -0.47 22.99 47.76
N ASN A 945 0.83 23.14 47.97
CA ASN A 945 1.84 22.29 47.32
C ASN A 945 1.74 20.83 47.79
N ASP A 946 1.40 20.60 49.05
CA ASP A 946 1.23 19.25 49.58
C ASP A 946 -0.04 18.61 49.02
N ILE A 947 -1.14 19.35 48.93
CA ILE A 947 -2.44 18.84 48.44
C ILE A 947 -2.40 18.54 46.94
N THR A 948 -1.74 19.39 46.15
CA THR A 948 -1.63 19.19 44.70
C THR A 948 -0.84 17.93 44.33
N GLN A 949 0.07 17.46 45.18
CA GLN A 949 0.78 16.20 45.00
C GLN A 949 -0.14 14.96 45.09
N TYR A 950 -1.30 15.07 45.75
CA TYR A 950 -2.27 13.99 45.84
C TYR A 950 -3.34 14.03 44.74
N ILE A 951 -3.33 15.05 43.89
CA ILE A 951 -4.25 15.13 42.75
C ILE A 951 -3.76 14.18 41.65
N GLN A 952 -4.56 13.16 41.33
CA GLN A 952 -4.23 12.23 40.26
C GLN A 952 -4.09 12.94 38.90
N GLY A 953 -3.02 12.63 38.17
CA GLY A 953 -2.70 13.24 36.88
C GLY A 953 -1.93 14.57 36.95
N VAL A 954 -1.68 15.10 38.16
CA VAL A 954 -0.75 16.21 38.36
C VAL A 954 0.68 15.68 38.41
N GLN A 955 1.59 16.41 37.77
CA GLN A 955 2.98 16.01 37.59
C GLN A 955 3.91 17.07 38.19
N SER A 956 4.85 16.67 39.03
CA SER A 956 5.79 17.64 39.61
C SER A 956 6.72 18.25 38.54
N PRO A 957 7.21 19.49 38.68
CA PRO A 957 8.15 20.07 37.73
C PRO A 957 9.43 19.24 37.52
N THR A 958 9.89 18.56 38.57
CA THR A 958 11.07 17.67 38.52
C THR A 958 10.80 16.43 37.66
N GLU A 959 9.63 15.82 37.84
CA GLU A 959 9.18 14.67 37.05
C GLU A 959 8.92 15.05 35.59
N ALA A 960 8.29 16.21 35.35
CA ALA A 960 8.09 16.75 34.00
C ALA A 960 9.42 16.99 33.28
N LYS A 961 10.43 17.49 34.00
CA LYS A 961 11.78 17.67 33.46
C LYS A 961 12.45 16.33 33.13
N HIS A 962 12.25 15.31 33.97
CA HIS A 962 12.76 13.96 33.75
C HIS A 962 12.13 13.30 32.52
N TYR A 963 10.81 13.32 32.37
CA TYR A 963 10.15 12.78 31.17
C TYR A 963 10.51 13.56 29.91
N ARG A 964 10.71 14.88 30.00
CA ARG A 964 11.23 15.68 28.89
C ARG A 964 12.64 15.24 28.46
N ASP A 965 13.53 14.87 29.39
CA ASP A 965 14.84 14.29 29.04
C ASP A 965 14.69 12.92 28.38
N GLU A 966 13.82 12.05 28.90
CA GLU A 966 13.57 10.74 28.31
C GLU A 966 12.97 10.83 26.89
N LEU A 967 11.97 11.70 26.70
CA LEU A 967 11.40 11.99 25.37
C LEU A 967 12.47 12.55 24.42
N THR A 968 13.39 13.38 24.92
CA THR A 968 14.49 13.89 24.10
C THR A 968 15.41 12.75 23.65
N ASN A 969 15.75 11.82 24.53
CA ASN A 969 16.55 10.64 24.20
C ASN A 969 15.84 9.72 23.21
N ASP A 970 14.54 9.50 23.41
CA ASP A 970 13.70 8.70 22.51
C ASP A 970 13.65 9.31 21.09
N ARG A 971 13.48 10.63 20.99
CA ARG A 971 13.55 11.36 19.72
C ARG A 971 14.90 11.27 19.03
N ILE A 972 16.01 11.25 19.79
CA ILE A 972 17.36 11.05 19.22
C ILE A 972 17.44 9.66 18.57
N GLN A 973 16.94 8.62 19.24
CA GLN A 973 16.92 7.25 18.71
C GLN A 973 16.04 7.13 17.46
N ILE A 974 14.83 7.68 17.49
CA ILE A 974 13.90 7.69 16.34
C ILE A 974 14.53 8.45 15.16
N THR A 975 15.16 9.61 15.41
CA THR A 975 15.86 10.37 14.37
C THR A 975 17.01 9.58 13.76
N ALA A 976 17.77 8.84 14.59
CA ALA A 976 18.82 7.96 14.10
C ALA A 976 18.24 6.84 13.22
N ALA A 977 17.11 6.22 13.62
CA ALA A 977 16.42 5.22 12.82
C ALA A 977 15.91 5.77 11.48
N TYR A 978 15.33 6.97 11.45
CA TYR A 978 14.95 7.66 10.22
C TYR A 978 16.17 7.87 9.30
N ASN A 979 17.28 8.36 9.85
CA ASN A 979 18.51 8.54 9.10
C ASN A 979 19.02 7.21 8.53
N GLU A 980 19.24 6.19 9.36
CA GLU A 980 19.81 4.91 8.94
C GLU A 980 18.92 4.18 7.91
N LYS A 981 17.60 4.13 8.15
CA LYS A 981 16.69 3.26 7.39
C LYS A 981 16.02 3.91 6.20
N ILE A 982 15.87 5.24 6.23
CA ILE A 982 15.17 5.98 5.17
C ILE A 982 16.15 6.86 4.39
N TYR A 983 16.84 7.79 5.05
CA TYR A 983 17.62 8.83 4.34
C TYR A 983 19.04 8.40 3.95
N GLU A 984 19.70 7.55 4.74
CA GLU A 984 21.13 7.19 4.63
C GLU A 984 21.33 5.71 4.31
N ARG A 985 20.24 4.98 4.06
CA ARG A 985 20.27 3.58 3.66
C ARG A 985 21.11 3.40 2.40
N ALA A 986 22.15 2.57 2.47
CA ALA A 986 22.99 2.23 1.33
C ALA A 986 22.22 1.41 0.27
N TYR A 987 22.71 1.43 -0.97
CA TYR A 987 22.13 0.62 -2.04
C TYR A 987 22.56 -0.86 -1.89
N ASN A 988 21.72 -1.70 -1.26
CA ASN A 988 21.89 -3.15 -1.29
C ASN A 988 21.63 -3.70 -2.70
N LEU A 989 22.68 -3.80 -3.51
CA LEU A 989 22.76 -4.72 -4.64
C LEU A 989 23.22 -6.06 -4.05
N GLY A 990 22.36 -7.08 -4.01
CA GLY A 990 22.78 -8.43 -3.60
C GLY A 990 24.01 -8.92 -4.41
N PRO A 991 24.78 -9.90 -3.90
CA PRO A 991 25.96 -10.39 -4.59
C PRO A 991 25.54 -11.07 -5.89
N TRP A 992 25.83 -10.42 -7.02
CA TRP A 992 25.93 -11.08 -8.31
C TRP A 992 27.32 -11.70 -8.36
N GLN A 993 27.41 -12.97 -7.95
CA GLN A 993 28.49 -13.87 -8.36
C GLN A 993 28.03 -14.62 -9.61
#